data_AF-A0A1Y3VA41-F1
#
_entry.id   AF-A0A1Y3VA41-F1
#
_cell.length_a   1.000
_cell.length_b   1.000
_cell.length_c   1.000
_cell.angle_alpha   90.00
_cell.angle_beta   90.00
_cell.angle_gamma   90.00
#
_symmetry.space_group_name_H-M   'P 1'
#
loop_
_entity.id
_entity.type
_entity.pdbx_description
1 polymer ?
#
loop_
_entity_poly.entity_id
_entity_poly.type
_entity_poly.pdbx_seq_one_letter_code
_entity_poly.pdbx_strand_id
1 'polypeptide(L)'
;MTSCTSDESGGGSTSLPENTFSVGDAQHSIASVVYTVDKDTKVYTFYFSPTGGLMDLDAMLVADDYIKIVTKSPAGDLAAYDKNGSVSYKGAEVSVSELTGSSSLYVLMGSVSTVKMDLNVTLPSGEPLVGNYYGYCVYHSEGGDSGEVEQILTLTTQIFARYKGTAKNAGTNNYFVAVTNTTFTLGSTADSFTLTDEGYALVLDFYGPQSDNWKDFPVGTFTESDKKGDHTWYFDYSYVLHRDAQGTETRLALCDDVTIQRDGSSDQVTITTRCLDAEYNKEYDISFTGDLRMANGTIESYLPMYEDNIEFEGYSCVYAYYMGDIYSTGSGLVSLTFNDFKWDNRENGGYSATILLCGRKFNDKREVTIVEGPYTASSTYSQQGTWRTGYDDFSLSWFGLVIPGGTYVSYRPDAANNQHDRYAYGASGEINVSKVEKGYRIEFDLISAPGFSVKGFYEGPIDLDDISQDERDDGSSTLESDLDLNLEKFDRAYCYPQTEIYFGDAGYKTLDYITSANPGGEESGFQIIEIGNSGMFRRSKPGTIPETDVFQIELLVKPGTDGQITPGVYPITENRYPVRFKPGVSPRGYMHTNGALGTRWEKVVEAIGNRWDDENNNGIQDPGEVKENVPVGEPTLGGYACVYAGTVTVEKVEGKGDNYFKFTIDGEDVLHHKIRGSWEGPVYQKVDSGQVGEDGKPIYNEVPVVSSGYEFPATTTSSAAGRLSARKLTPERLSAMSSAERDQVLSTLGARRIDNASFR
;
A
#
# COMPACT_ATOMS: atom_id res chain seq x y z
N MET A 1 -28.28 -29.73 31.45
CA MET A 1 -28.83 -29.10 32.66
C MET A 1 -29.19 -27.67 32.30
N THR A 2 -30.49 -27.43 32.42
CA THR A 2 -31.25 -26.17 32.57
C THR A 2 -30.47 -24.87 32.79
N SER A 3 -30.81 -23.82 32.03
CA SER A 3 -31.46 -22.64 32.61
C SER A 3 -32.19 -21.82 31.53
N CYS A 4 -33.51 -21.89 31.55
CA CYS A 4 -34.41 -20.97 30.87
C CYS A 4 -34.59 -19.72 31.73
N THR A 5 -34.65 -18.54 31.10
CA THR A 5 -35.47 -17.42 31.60
C THR A 5 -36.25 -16.86 30.43
N SER A 6 -37.49 -17.29 30.34
CA SER A 6 -38.57 -16.75 29.52
C SER A 6 -39.12 -15.49 30.20
N ASP A 7 -39.14 -14.38 29.47
CA ASP A 7 -40.15 -13.35 29.66
C ASP A 7 -41.00 -13.35 28.38
N GLU A 8 -42.09 -14.11 28.43
CA GLU A 8 -43.20 -13.98 27.49
C GLU A 8 -44.02 -12.75 27.87
N SER A 9 -44.02 -11.75 26.99
CA SER A 9 -45.16 -10.87 26.78
C SER A 9 -45.56 -10.99 25.31
N GLY A 10 -46.77 -11.50 25.12
CA GLY A 10 -47.23 -12.12 23.89
C GLY A 10 -47.41 -11.17 22.71
N GLY A 11 -47.14 -11.74 21.53
CA GLY A 11 -47.32 -11.15 20.21
C GLY A 11 -46.59 -11.99 19.18
N GLY A 12 -46.92 -13.28 19.09
CA GLY A 12 -46.30 -14.19 18.12
C GLY A 12 -46.65 -13.77 16.70
N SER A 13 -45.81 -12.92 16.11
CA SER A 13 -45.67 -12.79 14.65
C SER A 13 -44.80 -13.95 14.20
N THR A 14 -45.39 -14.96 13.57
CA THR A 14 -44.65 -15.86 12.69
C THR A 14 -44.03 -14.99 11.59
N SER A 15 -42.74 -14.65 11.72
CA SER A 15 -42.02 -13.93 10.69
C SER A 15 -41.89 -14.83 9.46
N LEU A 16 -42.74 -14.61 8.47
CA LEU A 16 -42.58 -15.23 7.14
C LEU A 16 -41.24 -14.83 6.53
N PRO A 17 -40.52 -15.74 5.87
CA PRO A 17 -39.35 -15.38 5.07
C PRO A 17 -39.68 -14.31 4.03
N GLU A 18 -38.69 -13.51 3.64
CA GLU A 18 -38.87 -12.46 2.63
C GLU A 18 -39.29 -13.04 1.27
N ASN A 19 -40.15 -12.33 0.55
CA ASN A 19 -40.70 -12.71 -0.75
C ASN A 19 -41.43 -14.05 -0.72
N THR A 20 -42.26 -14.26 0.29
CA THR A 20 -43.10 -15.45 0.42
C THR A 20 -44.54 -15.09 0.76
N PHE A 21 -45.45 -16.00 0.42
CA PHE A 21 -46.81 -15.98 0.94
C PHE A 21 -47.21 -17.35 1.45
N SER A 22 -48.21 -17.37 2.32
CA SER A 22 -48.77 -18.57 2.92
C SER A 22 -50.29 -18.53 2.89
N VAL A 23 -50.90 -19.68 2.65
CA VAL A 23 -52.34 -19.90 2.74
C VAL A 23 -52.58 -21.05 3.70
N GLY A 24 -53.16 -20.75 4.86
CA GLY A 24 -53.18 -21.71 5.97
C GLY A 24 -51.76 -22.12 6.36
N ASP A 25 -51.46 -23.43 6.31
CA ASP A 25 -50.13 -23.97 6.64
C ASP A 25 -49.19 -24.12 5.43
N ALA A 26 -49.67 -23.84 4.21
CA ALA A 26 -48.87 -24.00 2.98
C ALA A 26 -48.11 -22.70 2.66
N GLN A 27 -46.79 -22.79 2.49
CA GLN A 27 -45.92 -21.66 2.20
C GLN A 27 -45.35 -21.74 0.77
N HIS A 28 -45.30 -20.60 0.08
CA HIS A 28 -44.85 -20.45 -1.30
C HIS A 28 -43.88 -19.26 -1.41
N SER A 29 -42.80 -19.42 -2.18
CA SER A 29 -41.95 -18.29 -2.59
C SER A 29 -42.59 -17.53 -3.73
N ILE A 30 -42.50 -16.21 -3.76
CA ILE A 30 -42.93 -15.37 -4.89
C ILE A 30 -41.74 -15.27 -5.85
N ALA A 31 -41.93 -15.73 -7.09
CA ALA A 31 -40.87 -15.82 -8.10
C ALA A 31 -41.14 -14.95 -9.34
N SER A 32 -42.35 -14.42 -9.52
CA SER A 32 -42.66 -13.48 -10.60
C SER A 32 -43.78 -12.53 -10.18
N VAL A 33 -43.66 -11.25 -10.58
CA VAL A 33 -44.70 -10.24 -10.34
C VAL A 33 -44.96 -9.46 -11.62
N VAL A 34 -46.22 -9.39 -12.03
CA VAL A 34 -46.68 -8.60 -13.17
C VAL A 34 -47.72 -7.61 -12.66
N TYR A 35 -47.79 -6.40 -13.23
CA TYR A 35 -48.87 -5.47 -12.95
C TYR A 35 -49.40 -4.80 -14.21
N THR A 36 -50.70 -4.51 -14.23
CA THR A 36 -51.35 -3.71 -15.26
C THR A 36 -51.86 -2.40 -14.69
N VAL A 37 -52.08 -1.42 -15.58
CA VAL A 37 -52.71 -0.14 -15.23
C VAL A 37 -53.78 0.18 -16.27
N ASP A 38 -55.03 0.24 -15.85
CA ASP A 38 -56.09 0.88 -16.64
C ASP A 38 -55.81 2.39 -16.63
N LYS A 39 -55.39 2.91 -17.78
CA LYS A 39 -54.97 4.32 -17.94
C LYS A 39 -56.12 5.31 -17.76
N ASP A 40 -57.34 4.92 -18.07
CA ASP A 40 -58.52 5.80 -17.99
C ASP A 40 -59.02 5.91 -16.55
N THR A 41 -59.03 4.78 -15.83
CA THR A 41 -59.56 4.73 -14.45
C THR A 41 -58.48 4.81 -13.37
N LYS A 42 -57.20 4.75 -13.78
CA LYS A 42 -56.01 4.69 -12.91
C LYS A 42 -56.06 3.55 -11.90
N VAL A 43 -56.59 2.41 -12.32
CA VAL A 43 -56.65 1.18 -11.51
C VAL A 43 -55.42 0.33 -11.82
N TYR A 44 -54.61 0.09 -10.79
CA TYR A 44 -53.48 -0.83 -10.81
C TYR A 44 -53.95 -2.23 -10.43
N THR A 45 -53.46 -3.24 -11.14
CA THR A 45 -53.68 -4.64 -10.79
C THR A 45 -52.35 -5.35 -10.73
N PHE A 46 -51.95 -5.85 -9.56
CA PHE A 46 -50.71 -6.60 -9.34
C PHE A 46 -51.00 -8.09 -9.23
N TYR A 47 -50.12 -8.92 -9.77
CA TYR A 47 -50.18 -10.38 -9.77
C TYR A 47 -48.87 -10.93 -9.20
N PHE A 48 -48.90 -11.61 -8.06
CA PHE A 48 -47.74 -12.19 -7.39
C PHE A 48 -47.78 -13.71 -7.47
N SER A 49 -46.93 -14.34 -8.29
CA SER A 49 -46.95 -15.78 -8.55
C SER A 49 -45.72 -16.50 -7.97
N PRO A 50 -45.86 -17.75 -7.52
CA PRO A 50 -44.74 -18.62 -7.18
C PRO A 50 -44.07 -19.28 -8.39
N THR A 51 -44.69 -19.23 -9.58
CA THR A 51 -44.06 -19.68 -10.82
C THR A 51 -43.06 -18.64 -11.30
N GLY A 52 -41.81 -19.06 -11.50
CA GLY A 52 -40.73 -18.18 -11.97
C GLY A 52 -40.73 -17.98 -13.48
N GLY A 53 -40.22 -16.82 -13.93
CA GLY A 53 -40.04 -16.50 -15.35
C GLY A 53 -41.30 -16.01 -16.07
N LEU A 54 -42.34 -15.58 -15.35
CA LEU A 54 -43.56 -15.03 -15.94
C LEU A 54 -43.38 -13.54 -16.23
N MET A 55 -43.26 -13.18 -17.51
CA MET A 55 -42.93 -11.83 -17.98
C MET A 55 -44.10 -11.07 -18.60
N ASP A 56 -45.26 -11.69 -18.75
CA ASP A 56 -46.46 -11.05 -19.31
C ASP A 56 -47.73 -11.54 -18.61
N LEU A 57 -48.83 -10.81 -18.83
CA LEU A 57 -50.12 -11.13 -18.22
C LEU A 57 -50.69 -12.45 -18.73
N ASP A 58 -50.51 -12.80 -20.00
CA ASP A 58 -51.09 -14.03 -20.56
C ASP A 58 -50.46 -15.27 -19.90
N ALA A 59 -49.12 -15.29 -19.77
CA ALA A 59 -48.39 -16.34 -19.06
C ALA A 59 -48.78 -16.41 -17.58
N MET A 60 -48.96 -15.24 -16.93
CA MET A 60 -49.43 -15.15 -15.55
C MET A 60 -50.82 -15.74 -15.36
N LEU A 61 -51.76 -15.42 -16.26
CA LEU A 61 -53.13 -15.94 -16.25
C LEU A 61 -53.18 -17.44 -16.56
N VAL A 62 -52.26 -17.97 -17.37
CA VAL A 62 -52.15 -19.42 -17.64
C VAL A 62 -51.63 -20.20 -16.42
N ALA A 63 -50.70 -19.63 -15.64
CA ALA A 63 -50.21 -20.25 -14.41
C ALA A 63 -51.28 -20.32 -13.30
N ASP A 64 -52.14 -19.30 -13.22
CA ASP A 64 -53.32 -19.22 -12.32
C ASP A 64 -52.99 -19.43 -10.82
N ASP A 65 -51.75 -19.26 -10.39
CA ASP A 65 -51.27 -19.53 -9.02
C ASP A 65 -50.93 -18.26 -8.22
N TYR A 66 -51.38 -17.11 -8.69
CA TYR A 66 -51.00 -15.80 -8.16
C TYR A 66 -51.95 -15.26 -7.09
N ILE A 67 -51.43 -14.33 -6.28
CA ILE A 67 -52.22 -13.35 -5.54
C ILE A 67 -52.48 -12.16 -6.46
N LYS A 68 -53.74 -11.78 -6.61
CA LYS A 68 -54.15 -10.59 -7.37
C LYS A 68 -54.58 -9.48 -6.43
N ILE A 69 -53.95 -8.30 -6.54
CA ILE A 69 -54.32 -7.10 -5.78
C ILE A 69 -54.76 -6.01 -6.75
N VAL A 70 -55.94 -5.45 -6.53
CA VAL A 70 -56.49 -4.33 -7.33
C VAL A 70 -56.54 -3.09 -6.46
N THR A 71 -55.99 -1.97 -6.93
CA THR A 71 -56.03 -0.68 -6.21
C THR A 71 -55.88 0.52 -7.15
N LYS A 72 -56.46 1.66 -6.79
CA LYS A 72 -56.22 2.96 -7.42
C LYS A 72 -55.02 3.72 -6.86
N SER A 73 -54.44 3.26 -5.75
CA SER A 73 -53.39 4.00 -5.05
C SER A 73 -52.37 3.06 -4.39
N PRO A 74 -51.38 2.55 -5.14
CA PRO A 74 -50.29 1.73 -4.60
C PRO A 74 -49.26 2.60 -3.87
N ALA A 75 -49.71 3.31 -2.83
CA ALA A 75 -48.95 4.30 -2.06
C ALA A 75 -48.79 3.92 -0.58
N GLY A 76 -48.95 2.64 -0.24
CA GLY A 76 -48.81 2.11 1.10
C GLY A 76 -50.06 1.39 1.60
N ASP A 77 -50.52 1.71 2.81
CA ASP A 77 -51.63 1.02 3.47
C ASP A 77 -52.97 1.28 2.75
N LEU A 78 -53.50 0.25 2.07
CA LEU A 78 -54.70 0.39 1.25
C LEU A 78 -55.95 0.65 2.09
N ALA A 79 -56.01 0.19 3.35
CA ALA A 79 -57.14 0.49 4.22
C ALA A 79 -57.26 2.00 4.53
N ALA A 80 -56.13 2.71 4.51
CA ALA A 80 -56.06 4.15 4.71
C ALA A 80 -56.39 4.96 3.44
N TYR A 81 -56.02 4.47 2.26
CA TYR A 81 -56.01 5.27 1.02
C TYR A 81 -56.93 4.79 -0.10
N ASP A 82 -57.34 3.51 -0.11
CA ASP A 82 -58.21 2.97 -1.17
C ASP A 82 -59.12 1.82 -0.69
N LYS A 83 -60.25 2.21 -0.10
CA LYS A 83 -61.27 1.27 0.39
C LYS A 83 -61.97 0.45 -0.71
N ASN A 84 -61.79 0.82 -1.98
CA ASN A 84 -62.37 0.11 -3.12
C ASN A 84 -61.41 -0.93 -3.71
N GLY A 85 -60.21 -1.07 -3.14
CA GLY A 85 -59.29 -2.13 -3.54
C GLY A 85 -59.78 -3.51 -3.13
N SER A 86 -59.16 -4.54 -3.70
CA SER A 86 -59.39 -5.93 -3.31
C SER A 86 -58.12 -6.77 -3.41
N VAL A 87 -58.11 -7.88 -2.68
CA VAL A 87 -57.10 -8.93 -2.79
C VAL A 87 -57.80 -10.25 -3.05
N SER A 88 -57.26 -11.06 -3.96
CA SER A 88 -57.83 -12.37 -4.29
C SER A 88 -56.74 -13.42 -4.52
N TYR A 89 -57.09 -14.68 -4.22
CA TYR A 89 -56.27 -15.85 -4.46
C TYR A 89 -57.17 -17.04 -4.83
N LYS A 90 -56.87 -17.74 -5.93
CA LYS A 90 -57.65 -18.90 -6.42
C LYS A 90 -59.17 -18.68 -6.46
N GLY A 91 -59.59 -17.48 -6.88
CA GLY A 91 -61.00 -17.10 -7.01
C GLY A 91 -61.71 -16.69 -5.71
N ALA A 92 -61.04 -16.75 -4.56
CA ALA A 92 -61.53 -16.19 -3.31
C ALA A 92 -61.09 -14.72 -3.20
N GLU A 93 -62.05 -13.78 -3.11
CA GLU A 93 -61.80 -12.34 -3.08
C GLU A 93 -62.22 -11.72 -1.74
N VAL A 94 -61.44 -10.75 -1.25
CA VAL A 94 -61.71 -9.94 -0.06
C VAL A 94 -61.61 -8.47 -0.44
N SER A 95 -62.66 -7.70 -0.16
CA SER A 95 -62.64 -6.24 -0.37
C SER A 95 -61.87 -5.55 0.75
N VAL A 96 -61.11 -4.49 0.42
CA VAL A 96 -60.38 -3.70 1.42
C VAL A 96 -61.31 -3.11 2.48
N SER A 97 -62.55 -2.76 2.11
CA SER A 97 -63.58 -2.27 3.04
C SER A 97 -64.02 -3.27 4.11
N GLU A 98 -63.74 -4.57 3.91
CA GLU A 98 -64.15 -5.67 4.80
C GLU A 98 -63.03 -6.08 5.77
N LEU A 99 -61.83 -5.51 5.62
CA LEU A 99 -60.69 -5.79 6.49
C LEU A 99 -60.98 -5.28 7.91
N THR A 100 -60.92 -6.17 8.90
CA THR A 100 -61.14 -5.86 10.31
C THR A 100 -60.08 -6.52 11.19
N GLY A 101 -59.91 -5.99 12.42
CA GLY A 101 -59.00 -6.55 13.41
C GLY A 101 -57.53 -6.45 13.00
N SER A 102 -56.84 -7.59 12.95
CA SER A 102 -55.42 -7.71 12.59
C SER A 102 -55.15 -7.80 11.09
N SER A 103 -56.18 -7.67 10.25
CA SER A 103 -56.02 -7.75 8.80
C SER A 103 -55.40 -6.47 8.24
N SER A 104 -54.42 -6.59 7.33
CA SER A 104 -53.73 -5.48 6.69
C SER A 104 -53.42 -5.78 5.22
N LEU A 105 -53.49 -4.76 4.38
CA LEU A 105 -53.05 -4.84 2.99
C LEU A 105 -52.26 -3.58 2.64
N TYR A 106 -50.97 -3.75 2.40
CA TYR A 106 -50.03 -2.69 2.06
C TYR A 106 -49.46 -2.97 0.68
N VAL A 107 -49.53 -2.00 -0.22
CA VAL A 107 -48.86 -2.03 -1.52
C VAL A 107 -48.25 -0.66 -1.78
N LEU A 108 -46.93 -0.62 -1.93
CA LEU A 108 -46.18 0.57 -2.29
C LEU A 108 -45.40 0.30 -3.57
N MET A 109 -45.73 1.04 -4.62
CA MET A 109 -44.92 1.07 -5.83
C MET A 109 -43.75 2.03 -5.59
N GLY A 110 -42.56 1.48 -5.34
CA GLY A 110 -41.34 2.26 -5.06
C GLY A 110 -40.74 2.85 -6.33
N SER A 111 -40.91 2.15 -7.44
CA SER A 111 -40.60 2.58 -8.81
C SER A 111 -41.55 1.85 -9.77
N VAL A 112 -41.47 2.14 -11.07
CA VAL A 112 -42.26 1.41 -12.09
C VAL A 112 -41.89 -0.07 -12.20
N SER A 113 -40.71 -0.47 -11.72
CA SER A 113 -40.23 -1.85 -11.77
C SER A 113 -40.08 -2.46 -10.39
N THR A 114 -40.51 -1.77 -9.32
CA THR A 114 -40.33 -2.24 -7.95
C THR A 114 -41.60 -2.04 -7.13
N VAL A 115 -42.10 -3.13 -6.57
CA VAL A 115 -43.24 -3.10 -5.66
C VAL A 115 -42.88 -3.70 -4.32
N LYS A 116 -43.34 -3.03 -3.27
CA LYS A 116 -43.41 -3.57 -1.92
C LYS A 116 -44.85 -3.97 -1.63
N MET A 117 -45.03 -5.16 -1.08
CA MET A 117 -46.30 -5.67 -0.61
C MET A 117 -46.11 -6.26 0.79
N ASP A 118 -47.05 -5.97 1.69
CA ASP A 118 -47.24 -6.70 2.93
C ASP A 118 -48.73 -7.01 3.05
N LEU A 119 -49.10 -8.28 3.23
CA LEU A 119 -50.49 -8.70 3.32
C LEU A 119 -50.72 -9.64 4.49
N ASN A 120 -51.85 -9.46 5.16
CA ASN A 120 -52.39 -10.34 6.18
C ASN A 120 -53.91 -10.25 6.11
N VAL A 121 -54.58 -11.22 5.50
CA VAL A 121 -56.04 -11.20 5.30
C VAL A 121 -56.63 -12.57 5.59
N THR A 122 -57.89 -12.62 6.02
CA THR A 122 -58.63 -13.90 6.15
C THR A 122 -59.52 -14.08 4.94
N LEU A 123 -59.31 -15.15 4.17
CA LEU A 123 -60.14 -15.48 3.01
C LEU A 123 -61.56 -15.88 3.44
N PRO A 124 -62.57 -15.82 2.55
CA PRO A 124 -63.93 -16.29 2.83
C PRO A 124 -64.03 -17.77 3.28
N SER A 125 -63.01 -18.58 2.99
CA SER A 125 -62.88 -19.96 3.48
C SER A 125 -62.55 -20.05 4.98
N GLY A 126 -62.14 -18.94 5.60
CA GLY A 126 -61.63 -18.87 6.97
C GLY A 126 -60.11 -19.07 7.09
N GLU A 127 -59.41 -19.32 5.98
CA GLU A 127 -57.95 -19.50 5.96
C GLU A 127 -57.22 -18.15 5.95
N PRO A 128 -56.13 -18.00 6.72
CA PRO A 128 -55.27 -16.82 6.65
C PRO A 128 -54.43 -16.86 5.37
N LEU A 129 -54.42 -15.75 4.62
CA LEU A 129 -53.50 -15.46 3.54
C LEU A 129 -52.54 -14.37 4.06
N VAL A 130 -51.27 -14.73 4.27
CA VAL A 130 -50.23 -13.85 4.83
C VAL A 130 -49.02 -13.88 3.93
N GLY A 131 -48.46 -12.74 3.58
CA GLY A 131 -47.30 -12.67 2.69
C GLY A 131 -46.60 -11.32 2.73
N ASN A 132 -45.39 -11.30 2.19
CA ASN A 132 -44.63 -10.09 1.95
C ASN A 132 -43.89 -10.22 0.62
N TYR A 133 -43.62 -9.08 0.00
CA TYR A 133 -42.80 -8.99 -1.19
C TYR A 133 -42.09 -7.64 -1.23
N TYR A 134 -40.83 -7.64 -1.61
CA TYR A 134 -40.11 -6.46 -2.03
C TYR A 134 -39.17 -6.86 -3.15
N GLY A 135 -39.44 -6.37 -4.36
CA GLY A 135 -38.67 -6.76 -5.52
C GLY A 135 -39.28 -6.31 -6.84
N TYR A 136 -38.76 -6.90 -7.91
CA TYR A 136 -39.09 -6.55 -9.29
C TYR A 136 -40.56 -6.79 -9.62
N CYS A 137 -41.16 -5.95 -10.46
CA CYS A 137 -42.45 -6.22 -11.09
C CYS A 137 -42.45 -5.77 -12.55
N VAL A 138 -43.04 -6.58 -13.42
CA VAL A 138 -43.18 -6.29 -14.85
C VAL A 138 -44.45 -5.49 -15.11
N TYR A 139 -44.35 -4.34 -15.78
CA TYR A 139 -45.53 -3.66 -16.29
C TYR A 139 -46.04 -4.36 -17.56
N HIS A 140 -47.31 -4.76 -17.57
CA HIS A 140 -48.00 -5.20 -18.76
C HIS A 140 -48.94 -4.10 -19.26
N SER A 141 -48.66 -3.61 -20.46
CA SER A 141 -49.54 -2.65 -21.14
C SER A 141 -50.60 -3.38 -21.96
N GLU A 142 -51.88 -3.12 -21.69
CA GLU A 142 -52.95 -3.58 -22.58
C GLU A 142 -52.84 -2.78 -23.90
N GLY A 143 -52.41 -3.43 -24.98
CA GLY A 143 -52.44 -2.88 -26.33
C GLY A 143 -51.12 -2.33 -26.90
N GLY A 144 -49.97 -2.86 -26.51
CA GLY A 144 -48.73 -2.70 -27.28
C GLY A 144 -48.52 -3.91 -28.19
N ASP A 145 -48.73 -3.76 -29.51
CA ASP A 145 -48.11 -4.65 -30.49
C ASP A 145 -46.63 -4.84 -30.09
N SER A 146 -46.15 -6.08 -30.14
CA SER A 146 -44.72 -6.41 -30.16
C SER A 146 -44.10 -5.92 -31.47
N GLY A 147 -44.19 -4.61 -31.70
CA GLY A 147 -43.68 -3.90 -32.85
C GLY A 147 -42.18 -4.09 -32.91
N GLU A 148 -41.70 -4.34 -34.13
CA GLU A 148 -40.30 -4.55 -34.48
C GLU A 148 -39.33 -3.73 -33.63
N VAL A 149 -38.29 -4.41 -33.11
CA VAL A 149 -37.13 -3.79 -32.44
C VAL A 149 -36.52 -2.77 -33.41
N GLU A 150 -36.85 -1.49 -33.23
CA GLU A 150 -36.59 -0.47 -34.26
C GLU A 150 -35.10 -0.05 -34.34
N GLN A 151 -34.27 -0.30 -33.32
CA GLN A 151 -32.83 0.01 -33.40
C GLN A 151 -32.03 -0.57 -32.22
N ILE A 152 -30.87 -1.17 -32.51
CA ILE A 152 -29.84 -1.45 -31.50
C ILE A 152 -29.06 -0.15 -31.27
N LEU A 153 -29.20 0.44 -30.09
CA LEU A 153 -28.39 1.58 -29.66
C LEU A 153 -26.97 1.10 -29.36
N THR A 154 -26.05 1.45 -30.27
CA THR A 154 -24.65 0.99 -30.19
C THR A 154 -23.76 2.03 -29.49
N LEU A 155 -23.15 1.64 -28.38
CA LEU A 155 -22.19 2.37 -27.58
C LEU A 155 -20.77 1.92 -27.96
N THR A 156 -19.80 2.84 -27.94
CA THR A 156 -18.46 2.60 -28.51
C THR A 156 -17.31 3.11 -27.67
N THR A 157 -17.57 3.92 -26.64
CA THR A 157 -16.54 4.62 -25.88
C THR A 157 -16.66 4.33 -24.40
N GLN A 158 -15.58 3.89 -23.74
CA GLN A 158 -15.50 3.80 -22.29
C GLN A 158 -15.45 5.20 -21.67
N ILE A 159 -16.33 5.46 -20.69
CA ILE A 159 -16.22 6.61 -19.79
C ILE A 159 -15.29 6.23 -18.63
N PHE A 160 -15.63 5.14 -17.94
CA PHE A 160 -14.80 4.52 -16.90
C PHE A 160 -15.19 3.04 -16.73
N ALA A 161 -14.29 2.25 -16.17
CA ALA A 161 -14.56 0.90 -15.69
C ALA A 161 -13.70 0.66 -14.44
N ARG A 162 -14.32 0.38 -13.29
CA ARG A 162 -13.63 0.31 -12.00
C ARG A 162 -13.99 -0.91 -11.18
N TYR A 163 -12.98 -1.50 -10.58
CA TYR A 163 -13.15 -2.45 -9.48
C TYR A 163 -13.38 -1.67 -8.17
N LYS A 164 -14.48 -1.94 -7.47
CA LYS A 164 -14.87 -1.22 -6.25
C LYS A 164 -14.60 -2.01 -4.96
N GLY A 165 -13.89 -3.12 -5.05
CA GLY A 165 -13.59 -3.97 -3.91
C GLY A 165 -14.60 -5.09 -3.74
N THR A 166 -14.46 -5.82 -2.63
CA THR A 166 -15.34 -6.92 -2.28
C THR A 166 -16.60 -6.42 -1.57
N ALA A 167 -17.77 -6.85 -2.04
CA ALA A 167 -19.05 -6.62 -1.39
C ALA A 167 -19.14 -7.42 -0.07
N LYS A 168 -19.05 -6.70 1.06
CA LYS A 168 -18.89 -7.27 2.42
C LYS A 168 -19.91 -8.34 2.82
N ASN A 169 -21.12 -8.29 2.27
CA ASN A 169 -22.23 -9.19 2.66
C ASN A 169 -22.40 -10.40 1.73
N ALA A 170 -21.85 -10.34 0.50
CA ALA A 170 -22.04 -11.36 -0.53
C ALA A 170 -20.77 -12.15 -0.85
N GLY A 171 -19.59 -11.63 -0.47
CA GLY A 171 -18.31 -12.28 -0.79
C GLY A 171 -17.99 -12.25 -2.29
N THR A 172 -18.56 -11.29 -3.02
CA THR A 172 -18.38 -11.07 -4.47
C THR A 172 -17.55 -9.82 -4.72
N ASN A 173 -16.93 -9.72 -5.89
CA ASN A 173 -16.27 -8.51 -6.35
C ASN A 173 -17.29 -7.57 -7.01
N ASN A 174 -17.24 -6.27 -6.69
CA ASN A 174 -18.06 -5.23 -7.32
C ASN A 174 -17.28 -4.55 -8.45
N TYR A 175 -17.95 -4.35 -9.58
CA TYR A 175 -17.47 -3.62 -10.73
C TYR A 175 -18.47 -2.54 -11.13
N PHE A 176 -17.96 -1.34 -11.42
CA PHE A 176 -18.75 -0.18 -11.81
C PHE A 176 -18.26 0.35 -13.16
N VAL A 177 -19.14 0.33 -14.16
CA VAL A 177 -18.80 0.63 -15.56
C VAL A 177 -19.73 1.69 -16.11
N ALA A 178 -19.17 2.60 -16.91
CA ALA A 178 -19.94 3.51 -17.74
C ALA A 178 -19.37 3.55 -19.17
N VAL A 179 -20.23 3.39 -20.18
CA VAL A 179 -19.89 3.42 -21.60
C VAL A 179 -20.90 4.25 -22.37
N THR A 180 -20.49 4.89 -23.47
CA THR A 180 -21.30 5.90 -24.19
C THR A 180 -21.11 5.83 -25.71
N ASN A 181 -22.04 6.45 -26.44
CA ASN A 181 -21.92 6.74 -27.88
C ASN A 181 -21.70 8.22 -28.21
N THR A 182 -21.59 9.07 -27.19
CA THR A 182 -21.50 10.53 -27.34
C THR A 182 -20.38 11.13 -26.49
N THR A 183 -20.15 12.43 -26.63
CA THR A 183 -19.11 13.14 -25.90
C THR A 183 -19.48 13.36 -24.43
N PHE A 184 -18.48 13.43 -23.55
CA PHE A 184 -18.69 13.57 -22.12
C PHE A 184 -17.55 14.34 -21.44
N THR A 185 -17.83 14.85 -20.25
CA THR A 185 -16.84 15.37 -19.31
C THR A 185 -16.89 14.58 -18.01
N LEU A 186 -15.72 14.24 -17.45
CA LEU A 186 -15.64 13.66 -16.11
C LEU A 186 -15.93 14.74 -15.05
N GLY A 187 -16.63 14.36 -13.98
CA GLY A 187 -16.92 15.24 -12.86
C GLY A 187 -15.80 15.26 -11.81
N SER A 188 -16.07 15.90 -10.67
CA SER A 188 -15.09 16.08 -9.59
C SER A 188 -14.87 14.83 -8.74
N THR A 189 -15.75 13.83 -8.82
CA THR A 189 -15.57 12.52 -8.19
C THR A 189 -15.29 11.47 -9.26
N ALA A 190 -14.54 10.42 -8.90
CA ALA A 190 -14.12 9.39 -9.85
C ALA A 190 -15.30 8.82 -10.67
N ASP A 191 -16.44 8.55 -10.02
CA ASP A 191 -17.61 7.90 -10.60
C ASP A 191 -18.64 8.86 -11.21
N SER A 192 -18.28 10.13 -11.40
CA SER A 192 -19.17 11.15 -11.94
C SER A 192 -18.79 11.58 -13.36
N PHE A 193 -19.81 11.81 -14.20
CA PHE A 193 -19.66 12.34 -15.55
C PHE A 193 -20.91 13.12 -15.95
N THR A 194 -20.81 13.85 -17.06
CA THR A 194 -21.93 14.52 -17.71
C THR A 194 -21.78 14.36 -19.22
N LEU A 195 -22.87 14.03 -19.91
CA LEU A 195 -22.86 13.98 -21.38
C LEU A 195 -22.89 15.40 -21.91
N THR A 196 -22.05 15.73 -22.89
CA THR A 196 -21.97 17.09 -23.44
C THR A 196 -22.84 17.25 -24.69
N ASP A 197 -22.94 16.21 -25.50
CA ASP A 197 -23.78 16.17 -26.70
C ASP A 197 -24.95 15.19 -26.51
N GLU A 198 -25.96 15.29 -27.38
CA GLU A 198 -27.09 14.36 -27.45
C GLU A 198 -26.58 12.91 -27.60
N GLY A 199 -27.20 11.98 -26.88
CA GLY A 199 -26.83 10.56 -26.94
C GLY A 199 -27.13 9.78 -25.66
N TYR A 200 -26.48 8.62 -25.55
CA TYR A 200 -26.78 7.61 -24.53
C TYR A 200 -25.51 7.12 -23.82
N ALA A 201 -25.63 6.82 -22.53
CA ALA A 201 -24.62 6.10 -21.77
C ALA A 201 -25.23 4.98 -20.94
N LEU A 202 -24.67 3.78 -20.98
CA LEU A 202 -24.99 2.68 -20.07
C LEU A 202 -24.12 2.81 -18.83
N VAL A 203 -24.74 2.85 -17.66
CA VAL A 203 -24.10 2.75 -16.34
C VAL A 203 -24.49 1.42 -15.73
N LEU A 204 -23.51 0.67 -15.21
CA LEU A 204 -23.71 -0.69 -14.72
C LEU A 204 -22.92 -0.93 -13.43
N ASP A 205 -23.62 -1.37 -12.38
CA ASP A 205 -23.06 -1.88 -11.12
C ASP A 205 -23.30 -3.39 -11.04
N PHE A 206 -22.26 -4.19 -11.27
CA PHE A 206 -22.36 -5.64 -11.37
C PHE A 206 -21.37 -6.39 -10.49
N TYR A 207 -21.71 -7.64 -10.21
CA TYR A 207 -21.08 -8.47 -9.19
C TYR A 207 -20.71 -9.82 -9.75
N GLY A 208 -19.51 -10.30 -9.42
CA GLY A 208 -19.10 -11.66 -9.75
C GLY A 208 -18.18 -12.29 -8.71
N PRO A 209 -17.58 -13.44 -9.04
CA PRO A 209 -16.87 -14.23 -8.06
C PRO A 209 -15.60 -13.49 -7.60
N GLN A 210 -15.15 -13.79 -6.39
CA GLN A 210 -13.83 -13.35 -5.94
C GLN A 210 -12.75 -13.94 -6.84
N SER A 211 -11.90 -13.06 -7.36
CA SER A 211 -10.71 -13.40 -8.14
C SER A 211 -9.49 -12.72 -7.51
N ASP A 212 -8.35 -13.39 -7.55
CA ASP A 212 -7.05 -12.81 -7.18
C ASP A 212 -6.62 -11.70 -8.16
N ASN A 213 -7.14 -11.75 -9.39
CA ASN A 213 -6.93 -10.72 -10.41
C ASN A 213 -8.24 -9.98 -10.71
N TRP A 214 -8.39 -8.80 -10.10
CA TRP A 214 -9.55 -7.93 -10.30
C TRP A 214 -9.66 -7.36 -11.74
N LYS A 215 -8.60 -7.46 -12.56
CA LYS A 215 -8.64 -7.05 -13.98
C LYS A 215 -9.44 -8.01 -14.85
N ASP A 216 -9.54 -9.27 -14.42
CA ASP A 216 -10.32 -10.31 -15.07
C ASP A 216 -11.75 -10.28 -14.55
N PHE A 217 -12.46 -9.18 -14.85
CA PHE A 217 -13.85 -9.04 -14.48
C PHE A 217 -14.71 -10.17 -15.09
N PRO A 218 -15.80 -10.58 -14.41
CA PRO A 218 -16.61 -11.71 -14.81
C PRO A 218 -17.31 -11.48 -16.15
N VAL A 219 -17.39 -12.54 -16.95
CA VAL A 219 -18.15 -12.59 -18.22
C VAL A 219 -19.26 -13.62 -18.07
N GLY A 220 -20.38 -13.41 -18.77
CA GLY A 220 -21.57 -14.25 -18.67
C GLY A 220 -22.85 -13.42 -18.71
N THR A 221 -23.94 -14.05 -18.32
CA THR A 221 -25.25 -13.40 -18.18
C THR A 221 -25.46 -13.03 -16.71
N PHE A 222 -25.83 -11.78 -16.47
CA PHE A 222 -26.03 -11.19 -15.15
C PHE A 222 -27.51 -10.85 -14.96
N THR A 223 -28.11 -11.35 -13.88
CA THR A 223 -29.52 -11.11 -13.54
C THR A 223 -29.65 -10.01 -12.49
N GLU A 224 -30.77 -9.32 -12.44
CA GLU A 224 -31.01 -8.31 -11.39
C GLU A 224 -30.97 -8.93 -9.97
N SER A 225 -30.30 -8.28 -9.03
CA SER A 225 -30.39 -8.62 -7.60
C SER A 225 -29.92 -7.50 -6.67
N ASP A 226 -30.61 -7.33 -5.55
CA ASP A 226 -30.16 -6.51 -4.42
C ASP A 226 -29.18 -7.25 -3.49
N LYS A 227 -29.05 -8.56 -3.65
CA LYS A 227 -28.19 -9.44 -2.84
C LYS A 227 -26.73 -9.38 -3.23
N LYS A 228 -26.40 -8.74 -4.36
CA LYS A 228 -25.02 -8.57 -4.84
C LYS A 228 -24.29 -9.89 -5.03
N GLY A 229 -25.05 -10.94 -5.37
CA GLY A 229 -24.56 -12.29 -5.57
C GLY A 229 -23.72 -12.44 -6.83
N ASP A 230 -23.14 -13.62 -7.02
CA ASP A 230 -22.38 -13.92 -8.23
C ASP A 230 -23.26 -13.79 -9.47
N HIS A 231 -22.72 -13.18 -10.53
CA HIS A 231 -23.42 -12.88 -11.79
C HIS A 231 -24.74 -12.13 -11.59
N THR A 232 -24.70 -11.06 -10.79
CA THR A 232 -25.85 -10.17 -10.61
C THR A 232 -25.51 -8.72 -10.91
N TRP A 233 -26.52 -7.90 -11.19
CA TRP A 233 -26.39 -6.43 -11.26
C TRP A 233 -27.40 -5.76 -10.33
N TYR A 234 -27.07 -4.55 -9.88
CA TYR A 234 -27.87 -3.82 -8.89
C TYR A 234 -28.55 -2.61 -9.50
N PHE A 235 -29.88 -2.59 -9.42
CA PHE A 235 -30.73 -1.66 -10.15
C PHE A 235 -30.58 -0.18 -9.75
N ASP A 236 -30.32 0.12 -8.48
CA ASP A 236 -30.19 1.52 -8.02
C ASP A 236 -29.02 2.26 -8.69
N TYR A 237 -28.02 1.52 -9.17
CA TYR A 237 -26.82 2.05 -9.82
C TYR A 237 -26.64 1.56 -11.25
N SER A 238 -27.64 0.88 -11.83
CA SER A 238 -27.61 0.39 -13.21
C SER A 238 -28.75 0.96 -14.03
N TYR A 239 -28.43 1.71 -15.09
CA TYR A 239 -29.41 2.43 -15.92
C TYR A 239 -28.80 2.89 -17.24
N VAL A 240 -29.64 3.27 -18.20
CA VAL A 240 -29.21 4.03 -19.38
C VAL A 240 -29.51 5.51 -19.16
N LEU A 241 -28.50 6.36 -19.27
CA LEU A 241 -28.65 7.81 -19.28
C LEU A 241 -28.86 8.28 -20.72
N HIS A 242 -29.96 8.98 -20.98
CA HIS A 242 -30.23 9.62 -22.27
C HIS A 242 -30.17 11.14 -22.11
N ARG A 243 -29.40 11.81 -22.96
CA ARG A 243 -29.37 13.27 -23.08
C ARG A 243 -30.01 13.68 -24.39
N ASP A 244 -31.07 14.49 -24.30
CA ASP A 244 -31.78 15.00 -25.49
C ASP A 244 -31.06 16.20 -26.12
N ALA A 245 -31.54 16.62 -27.30
CA ALA A 245 -31.05 17.80 -28.02
C ALA A 245 -31.21 19.14 -27.25
N GLN A 246 -32.06 19.17 -26.21
CA GLN A 246 -32.26 20.32 -25.32
C GLN A 246 -31.32 20.29 -24.10
N GLY A 247 -30.53 19.22 -23.94
CA GLY A 247 -29.61 19.02 -22.83
C GLY A 247 -30.26 18.45 -21.57
N THR A 248 -31.51 17.97 -21.66
CA THR A 248 -32.19 17.28 -20.55
C THR A 248 -31.67 15.86 -20.43
N GLU A 249 -31.24 15.47 -19.23
CA GLU A 249 -30.80 14.11 -18.95
C GLU A 249 -31.92 13.31 -18.27
N THR A 250 -32.22 12.13 -18.81
CA THR A 250 -33.24 11.21 -18.30
C THR A 250 -32.62 9.84 -18.04
N ARG A 251 -32.96 9.22 -16.90
CA ARG A 251 -32.58 7.85 -16.58
C ARG A 251 -33.63 6.88 -17.09
N LEU A 252 -33.20 5.91 -17.88
CA LEU A 252 -33.99 4.84 -18.47
C LEU A 252 -33.66 3.53 -17.73
N ALA A 253 -34.70 2.79 -17.35
CA ALA A 253 -34.55 1.55 -16.57
C ALA A 253 -34.11 0.39 -17.45
N LEU A 254 -33.19 -0.45 -16.96
CA LEU A 254 -32.91 -1.75 -17.57
C LEU A 254 -34.10 -2.69 -17.34
N CYS A 255 -34.42 -3.54 -18.33
CA CYS A 255 -35.57 -4.46 -18.26
C CYS A 255 -35.24 -5.90 -18.64
N ASP A 256 -33.98 -6.21 -18.92
CA ASP A 256 -33.52 -7.55 -19.28
C ASP A 256 -32.17 -7.84 -18.63
N ASP A 257 -31.76 -9.11 -18.67
CA ASP A 257 -30.44 -9.53 -18.21
C ASP A 257 -29.32 -8.78 -18.96
N VAL A 258 -28.19 -8.62 -18.30
CA VAL A 258 -27.00 -8.02 -18.90
C VAL A 258 -26.06 -9.14 -19.30
N THR A 259 -25.73 -9.24 -20.58
CA THR A 259 -24.74 -10.21 -21.06
C THR A 259 -23.42 -9.51 -21.35
N ILE A 260 -22.34 -9.98 -20.71
CA ILE A 260 -20.97 -9.50 -20.88
C ILE A 260 -20.16 -10.63 -21.53
N GLN A 261 -19.55 -10.37 -22.67
CA GLN A 261 -18.70 -11.32 -23.39
C GLN A 261 -17.33 -10.71 -23.66
N ARG A 262 -16.28 -11.53 -23.65
CA ARG A 262 -14.92 -11.12 -24.05
C ARG A 262 -14.47 -11.99 -25.22
N ASP A 263 -14.02 -11.36 -26.29
CA ASP A 263 -13.43 -12.04 -27.43
C ASP A 263 -11.98 -12.41 -27.09
N GLY A 264 -11.70 -13.71 -26.91
CA GLY A 264 -10.37 -14.20 -26.58
C GLY A 264 -9.31 -14.01 -27.67
N SER A 265 -9.66 -13.50 -28.85
CA SER A 265 -8.74 -13.19 -29.95
C SER A 265 -8.38 -11.71 -30.09
N SER A 266 -9.22 -10.81 -29.58
CA SER A 266 -9.04 -9.36 -29.69
C SER A 266 -9.10 -8.60 -28.36
N ASP A 267 -9.35 -9.32 -27.25
CA ASP A 267 -9.65 -8.79 -25.90
C ASP A 267 -10.81 -7.77 -25.86
N GLN A 268 -11.56 -7.62 -26.95
CA GLN A 268 -12.73 -6.75 -27.00
C GLN A 268 -13.86 -7.30 -26.14
N VAL A 269 -14.60 -6.38 -25.54
CA VAL A 269 -15.69 -6.69 -24.62
C VAL A 269 -16.99 -6.23 -25.25
N THR A 270 -17.97 -7.13 -25.27
CA THR A 270 -19.33 -6.84 -25.70
C THR A 270 -20.27 -6.88 -24.51
N ILE A 271 -21.05 -5.83 -24.30
CA ILE A 271 -22.10 -5.76 -23.28
C ILE A 271 -23.44 -5.58 -24.01
N THR A 272 -24.43 -6.43 -23.73
CA THR A 272 -25.77 -6.33 -24.33
C THR A 272 -26.85 -6.45 -23.27
N THR A 273 -27.90 -5.63 -23.38
CA THR A 273 -29.09 -5.66 -22.51
C THR A 273 -30.24 -4.89 -23.19
N ARG A 274 -31.40 -4.79 -22.53
CA ARG A 274 -32.53 -3.95 -22.97
C ARG A 274 -32.88 -2.91 -21.92
N CYS A 275 -33.38 -1.76 -22.37
CA CYS A 275 -33.93 -0.73 -21.49
C CYS A 275 -35.30 -0.23 -21.97
N LEU A 276 -36.07 0.34 -21.06
CA LEU A 276 -37.35 0.97 -21.34
C LEU A 276 -37.18 2.46 -21.67
N ASP A 277 -38.03 2.97 -22.56
CA ASP A 277 -38.13 4.40 -22.83
C ASP A 277 -38.66 5.21 -21.63
N ALA A 278 -38.60 6.54 -21.71
CA ALA A 278 -39.00 7.41 -20.61
C ALA A 278 -40.50 7.31 -20.26
N GLU A 279 -41.32 6.84 -21.21
CA GLU A 279 -42.76 6.62 -21.02
C GLU A 279 -43.10 5.17 -20.64
N TYR A 280 -42.09 4.29 -20.52
CA TYR A 280 -42.19 2.88 -20.16
C TYR A 280 -43.14 2.06 -21.05
N ASN A 281 -43.18 2.39 -22.33
CA ASN A 281 -44.04 1.75 -23.32
C ASN A 281 -43.28 1.17 -24.52
N LYS A 282 -41.97 1.41 -24.61
CA LYS A 282 -41.08 0.85 -25.65
C LYS A 282 -39.80 0.31 -25.04
N GLU A 283 -39.30 -0.78 -25.63
CA GLU A 283 -38.01 -1.38 -25.32
C GLU A 283 -36.96 -0.99 -26.37
N TYR A 284 -35.71 -0.83 -25.93
CA TYR A 284 -34.54 -0.63 -26.79
C TYR A 284 -33.47 -1.65 -26.47
N ASP A 285 -32.87 -2.22 -27.52
CA ASP A 285 -31.63 -2.98 -27.40
C ASP A 285 -30.46 -2.03 -27.20
N ILE A 286 -29.63 -2.30 -26.19
CA ILE A 286 -28.37 -1.61 -25.94
C ILE A 286 -27.23 -2.58 -26.21
N SER A 287 -26.24 -2.14 -26.98
CA SER A 287 -25.00 -2.89 -27.17
C SER A 287 -23.80 -1.98 -27.04
N PHE A 288 -22.80 -2.39 -26.25
CA PHE A 288 -21.45 -1.84 -26.30
C PHE A 288 -20.52 -2.88 -26.91
N THR A 289 -19.60 -2.47 -27.78
CA THR A 289 -18.44 -3.28 -28.16
C THR A 289 -17.21 -2.39 -28.24
N GLY A 290 -16.18 -2.72 -27.47
CA GLY A 290 -14.95 -1.94 -27.42
C GLY A 290 -13.93 -2.47 -26.45
N ASP A 291 -12.84 -1.74 -26.31
CA ASP A 291 -11.83 -1.97 -25.28
C ASP A 291 -12.39 -1.51 -23.93
N LEU A 292 -12.44 -2.41 -22.95
CA LEU A 292 -12.93 -2.14 -21.60
C LEU A 292 -11.82 -2.43 -20.57
N ARG A 293 -11.12 -1.39 -20.14
CA ARG A 293 -9.98 -1.48 -19.24
C ARG A 293 -10.39 -1.16 -17.81
N MET A 294 -10.30 -2.18 -16.95
CA MET A 294 -10.63 -2.04 -15.54
C MET A 294 -9.54 -1.27 -14.80
N ALA A 295 -9.93 -0.23 -14.06
CA ALA A 295 -9.10 0.51 -13.13
C ALA A 295 -9.33 0.04 -11.68
N ASN A 296 -8.31 0.11 -10.83
CA ASN A 296 -8.47 -0.16 -9.41
C ASN A 296 -9.13 1.04 -8.70
N GLY A 297 -10.45 1.00 -8.56
CA GLY A 297 -11.26 2.02 -7.91
C GLY A 297 -11.31 1.93 -6.38
N THR A 298 -10.56 1.01 -5.75
CA THR A 298 -10.44 0.95 -4.28
C THR A 298 -9.43 1.95 -3.73
N ILE A 299 -8.72 2.65 -4.61
CA ILE A 299 -7.71 3.62 -4.23
C ILE A 299 -8.41 4.96 -3.99
N GLU A 300 -8.44 5.38 -2.74
CA GLU A 300 -8.90 6.72 -2.38
C GLU A 300 -7.83 7.74 -2.80
N SER A 301 -8.18 8.64 -3.72
CA SER A 301 -7.33 9.78 -4.08
C SER A 301 -8.11 11.09 -4.02
N TYR A 302 -7.49 12.10 -3.44
CA TYR A 302 -7.89 13.50 -3.42
C TYR A 302 -7.64 14.19 -4.76
N LEU A 303 -6.70 13.67 -5.57
CA LEU A 303 -6.36 14.22 -6.87
C LEU A 303 -6.97 13.36 -7.99
N PRO A 304 -7.40 13.97 -9.12
CA PRO A 304 -7.96 13.20 -10.23
C PRO A 304 -6.93 12.20 -10.79
N MET A 305 -7.30 10.92 -10.84
CA MET A 305 -6.42 9.88 -11.35
C MET A 305 -6.44 9.83 -12.89
N TYR A 306 -5.30 9.50 -13.48
CA TYR A 306 -5.21 9.16 -14.89
C TYR A 306 -5.33 7.64 -15.06
N GLU A 307 -6.36 7.20 -15.77
CA GLU A 307 -6.77 5.79 -15.90
C GLU A 307 -6.51 5.25 -17.32
N ASP A 308 -5.31 5.51 -17.85
CA ASP A 308 -4.87 4.96 -19.13
C ASP A 308 -3.34 4.74 -19.16
N ASN A 309 -2.88 3.99 -20.16
CA ASN A 309 -1.46 3.75 -20.39
C ASN A 309 -0.75 5.04 -20.83
N ILE A 310 0.48 5.22 -20.38
CA ILE A 310 1.34 6.35 -20.72
C ILE A 310 2.61 5.83 -21.40
N GLU A 311 2.94 6.46 -22.54
CA GLU A 311 4.24 6.40 -23.19
C GLU A 311 4.86 7.80 -23.12
N PHE A 312 5.93 7.95 -22.33
CA PHE A 312 6.55 9.23 -22.01
C PHE A 312 7.93 9.36 -22.65
N GLU A 313 8.14 10.45 -23.41
CA GLU A 313 9.44 10.84 -23.93
C GLU A 313 9.80 12.21 -23.34
N GLY A 314 10.78 12.22 -22.44
CA GLY A 314 11.25 13.42 -21.76
C GLY A 314 11.99 14.34 -22.71
N TYR A 315 11.53 15.58 -22.83
CA TYR A 315 12.13 16.63 -23.65
C TYR A 315 13.10 17.50 -22.84
N SER A 316 12.77 17.82 -21.59
CA SER A 316 13.60 18.64 -20.72
C SER A 316 13.58 18.14 -19.27
N CYS A 317 14.70 18.38 -18.56
CA CYS A 317 14.75 18.29 -17.11
C CYS A 317 14.53 19.69 -16.54
N VAL A 318 13.47 19.86 -15.74
CA VAL A 318 13.06 21.17 -15.22
C VAL A 318 13.49 21.38 -13.77
N TYR A 319 13.50 20.30 -12.99
CA TYR A 319 13.95 20.30 -11.60
C TYR A 319 14.76 19.04 -11.31
N ALA A 320 15.89 19.20 -10.63
CA ALA A 320 16.68 18.11 -10.10
C ALA A 320 17.30 18.54 -8.76
N TYR A 321 16.86 17.90 -7.68
CA TYR A 321 17.27 18.24 -6.32
C TYR A 321 17.83 17.04 -5.57
N TYR A 322 18.97 17.22 -4.91
CA TYR A 322 19.43 16.34 -3.84
C TYR A 322 18.94 16.90 -2.51
N MET A 323 18.08 16.14 -1.85
CA MET A 323 17.38 16.54 -0.63
C MET A 323 18.02 16.00 0.65
N GLY A 324 19.08 15.20 0.51
CA GLY A 324 19.73 14.56 1.65
C GLY A 324 18.93 13.42 2.25
N ASP A 325 19.31 13.04 3.47
CA ASP A 325 18.63 12.01 4.25
C ASP A 325 17.46 12.59 5.05
N ILE A 326 16.48 13.12 4.32
CA ILE A 326 15.29 13.78 4.90
C ILE A 326 14.46 12.82 5.78
N TYR A 327 14.63 11.52 5.59
CA TYR A 327 13.91 10.48 6.33
C TYR A 327 14.72 9.85 7.48
N SER A 328 15.99 10.22 7.65
CA SER A 328 16.87 9.65 8.67
C SER A 328 17.01 8.13 8.55
N THR A 329 17.35 7.69 7.35
CA THR A 329 17.41 6.30 6.88
C THR A 329 18.76 5.91 6.32
N GLY A 330 19.72 6.84 6.23
CA GLY A 330 21.03 6.63 5.61
C GLY A 330 21.03 6.73 4.08
N SER A 331 19.87 6.92 3.46
CA SER A 331 19.73 7.07 2.00
C SER A 331 19.52 8.53 1.62
N GLY A 332 20.22 8.99 0.58
CA GLY A 332 20.05 10.32 0.03
C GLY A 332 18.88 10.35 -0.95
N LEU A 333 17.92 11.26 -0.74
CA LEU A 333 16.78 11.42 -1.64
C LEU A 333 17.13 12.36 -2.80
N VAL A 334 16.90 11.90 -4.02
CA VAL A 334 16.98 12.70 -5.25
C VAL A 334 15.59 12.84 -5.85
N SER A 335 15.19 14.07 -6.18
CA SER A 335 13.94 14.38 -6.86
C SER A 335 14.22 14.93 -8.26
N LEU A 336 13.68 14.28 -9.28
CA LEU A 336 13.85 14.66 -10.68
C LEU A 336 12.48 14.94 -11.30
N THR A 337 12.37 16.02 -12.09
CA THR A 337 11.16 16.34 -12.84
C THR A 337 11.49 16.57 -14.30
N PHE A 338 10.79 15.85 -15.17
CA PHE A 338 10.94 15.89 -16.61
C PHE A 338 9.63 16.29 -17.26
N ASN A 339 9.69 17.16 -18.28
CA ASN A 339 8.53 17.49 -19.10
C ASN A 339 8.68 16.88 -20.48
N ASP A 340 7.57 16.48 -21.07
CA ASP A 340 7.53 16.20 -22.50
C ASP A 340 7.46 17.50 -23.32
N PHE A 341 7.59 17.38 -24.64
CA PHE A 341 7.58 18.54 -25.54
C PHE A 341 6.29 19.37 -25.42
N LYS A 342 5.14 18.71 -25.32
CA LYS A 342 3.84 19.39 -25.28
C LYS A 342 3.66 20.18 -24.00
N TRP A 343 4.04 19.62 -22.86
CA TRP A 343 3.94 20.28 -21.56
C TRP A 343 4.78 21.54 -21.51
N ASP A 344 6.02 21.49 -21.99
CA ASP A 344 6.92 22.64 -22.05
C ASP A 344 6.39 23.75 -22.96
N ASN A 345 5.76 23.38 -24.08
CA ASN A 345 5.16 24.32 -25.02
C ASN A 345 3.73 24.75 -24.65
N ARG A 346 3.22 24.29 -23.49
CA ARG A 346 1.85 24.56 -23.02
C ARG A 346 0.78 24.14 -24.04
N GLU A 347 1.00 23.00 -24.67
CA GLU A 347 0.05 22.35 -25.57
C GLU A 347 -0.83 21.36 -24.80
N ASN A 348 -2.01 21.08 -25.36
CA ASN A 348 -2.95 20.12 -24.78
C ASN A 348 -2.41 18.69 -24.85
N GLY A 349 -2.64 17.93 -23.79
CA GLY A 349 -2.26 16.53 -23.69
C GLY A 349 -0.77 16.30 -23.48
N GLY A 350 -0.08 17.24 -22.81
CA GLY A 350 1.31 17.06 -22.38
C GLY A 350 1.45 16.34 -21.04
N TYR A 351 2.64 15.79 -20.80
CA TYR A 351 3.00 15.05 -19.60
C TYR A 351 4.18 15.69 -18.83
N SER A 352 4.15 15.54 -17.51
CA SER A 352 5.28 15.85 -16.62
C SER A 352 5.52 14.70 -15.66
N ALA A 353 6.70 14.10 -15.70
CA ALA A 353 7.10 12.99 -14.83
C ALA A 353 7.94 13.50 -13.66
N THR A 354 7.54 13.20 -12.43
CA THR A 354 8.33 13.41 -11.21
C THR A 354 8.80 12.06 -10.68
N ILE A 355 10.10 11.89 -10.53
CA ILE A 355 10.76 10.65 -10.11
C ILE A 355 11.53 10.90 -8.81
N LEU A 356 11.28 10.07 -7.79
CA LEU A 356 11.98 10.12 -6.51
C LEU A 356 12.86 8.88 -6.31
N LEU A 357 14.17 9.09 -6.27
CA LEU A 357 15.18 8.04 -6.13
C LEU A 357 15.86 8.11 -4.75
N CYS A 358 15.92 7.00 -4.04
CA CYS A 358 16.71 6.84 -2.83
C CYS A 358 18.09 6.29 -3.22
N GLY A 359 19.06 7.18 -3.33
CA GLY A 359 20.45 6.88 -3.69
C GLY A 359 21.41 6.94 -2.50
N ARG A 360 22.70 7.00 -2.82
CA ARG A 360 23.76 7.24 -1.83
C ARG A 360 23.50 8.57 -1.12
N LYS A 361 23.73 8.59 0.19
CA LYS A 361 23.83 9.85 0.95
C LYS A 361 25.22 10.45 0.74
N PHE A 362 25.26 11.72 0.39
CA PHE A 362 26.49 12.49 0.20
C PHE A 362 26.72 13.40 1.39
N ASN A 363 27.91 13.33 1.99
CA ASN A 363 28.33 14.23 3.06
C ASN A 363 29.06 15.47 2.53
N ASP A 364 29.63 15.40 1.32
CA ASP A 364 30.24 16.53 0.62
C ASP A 364 29.36 16.99 -0.54
N LYS A 365 28.95 18.26 -0.50
CA LYS A 365 28.14 18.91 -1.53
C LYS A 365 28.75 18.86 -2.93
N ARG A 366 30.09 18.75 -3.02
CA ARG A 366 30.83 18.69 -4.28
C ARG A 366 30.76 17.32 -4.96
N GLU A 367 30.36 16.29 -4.22
CA GLU A 367 30.29 14.90 -4.70
C GLU A 367 28.86 14.49 -5.10
N VAL A 368 27.87 15.32 -4.78
CA VAL A 368 26.45 15.06 -5.04
C VAL A 368 26.23 14.72 -6.51
N THR A 369 25.68 13.53 -6.73
CA THR A 369 25.45 12.99 -8.07
C THR A 369 24.31 11.97 -8.06
N ILE A 370 23.79 11.63 -9.25
CA ILE A 370 22.80 10.56 -9.39
C ILE A 370 23.55 9.24 -9.51
N VAL A 371 23.22 8.28 -8.64
CA VAL A 371 23.86 6.96 -8.65
C VAL A 371 23.28 6.11 -9.78
N GLU A 372 24.15 5.46 -10.55
CA GLU A 372 23.75 4.56 -11.64
C GLU A 372 23.27 3.21 -11.09
N GLY A 373 22.32 2.59 -11.78
CA GLY A 373 21.82 1.26 -11.45
C GLY A 373 20.30 1.11 -11.57
N PRO A 374 19.81 -0.11 -11.37
CA PRO A 374 18.38 -0.37 -11.23
C PRO A 374 17.89 0.11 -9.86
N TYR A 375 16.69 0.66 -9.87
CA TYR A 375 15.95 1.08 -8.70
C TYR A 375 14.63 0.32 -8.64
N THR A 376 14.34 -0.30 -7.49
CA THR A 376 13.10 -1.06 -7.27
C THR A 376 12.06 -0.24 -6.49
N ALA A 377 10.78 -0.51 -6.71
CA ALA A 377 9.72 0.22 -6.01
C ALA A 377 9.76 -0.03 -4.49
N SER A 378 9.64 1.04 -3.71
CA SER A 378 9.53 0.95 -2.26
C SER A 378 8.41 1.83 -1.71
N SER A 379 7.62 1.24 -0.82
CA SER A 379 6.62 1.94 -0.03
C SER A 379 7.20 2.59 1.24
N THR A 380 8.48 2.34 1.56
CA THR A 380 9.18 2.89 2.73
C THR A 380 10.45 3.65 2.31
N TYR A 381 10.85 4.62 3.13
CA TYR A 381 11.93 5.56 2.80
C TYR A 381 13.36 5.02 2.98
N SER A 382 13.53 3.72 3.18
CA SER A 382 14.61 3.24 4.03
C SER A 382 15.83 2.62 3.34
N GLN A 383 15.87 2.57 2.00
CA GLN A 383 16.89 1.77 1.31
C GLN A 383 17.41 2.42 0.04
N GLN A 384 18.74 2.46 -0.07
CA GLN A 384 19.45 2.85 -1.28
C GLN A 384 19.13 1.88 -2.42
N GLY A 385 19.02 2.39 -3.65
CA GLY A 385 18.63 1.59 -4.82
C GLY A 385 17.12 1.36 -4.90
N THR A 386 16.32 2.20 -4.25
CA THR A 386 14.85 2.15 -4.35
C THR A 386 14.27 3.46 -4.87
N TRP A 387 13.11 3.41 -5.51
CA TRP A 387 12.33 4.60 -5.86
C TRP A 387 11.03 4.64 -5.08
N ARG A 388 10.51 5.84 -4.82
CA ARG A 388 9.36 6.03 -3.94
C ARG A 388 8.04 5.92 -4.70
N THR A 389 7.19 4.96 -4.31
CA THR A 389 5.82 4.85 -4.84
C THR A 389 4.99 6.09 -4.52
N GLY A 390 4.12 6.50 -5.45
CA GLY A 390 3.19 7.61 -5.27
C GLY A 390 1.90 7.16 -4.58
N TYR A 391 1.52 7.86 -3.51
CA TYR A 391 0.24 7.69 -2.82
C TYR A 391 -0.19 8.98 -2.12
N ASP A 392 -1.49 9.11 -1.92
CA ASP A 392 -2.14 10.27 -1.32
C ASP A 392 -1.76 10.54 0.14
N ASP A 393 -1.33 9.54 0.90
CA ASP A 393 -0.82 9.72 2.28
C ASP A 393 0.48 10.55 2.32
N PHE A 394 1.14 10.68 1.18
CA PHE A 394 2.31 11.51 0.98
C PHE A 394 1.98 12.85 0.30
N SER A 395 0.72 13.05 -0.11
CA SER A 395 0.26 14.35 -0.60
C SER A 395 0.12 15.33 0.56
N LEU A 396 0.64 16.54 0.40
CA LEU A 396 0.59 17.56 1.44
C LEU A 396 -0.63 18.46 1.20
N SER A 397 -1.56 18.49 2.16
CA SER A 397 -2.62 19.49 2.21
C SER A 397 -2.08 20.78 2.83
N TRP A 398 -1.92 21.82 2.01
CA TRP A 398 -1.37 23.11 2.40
C TRP A 398 -2.30 24.24 1.96
N PHE A 399 -2.86 25.02 2.89
CA PHE A 399 -3.88 26.05 2.62
C PHE A 399 -5.09 25.56 1.78
N GLY A 400 -5.46 24.29 1.90
CA GLY A 400 -6.56 23.69 1.12
C GLY A 400 -6.16 23.22 -0.29
N LEU A 401 -4.88 23.31 -0.66
CA LEU A 401 -4.32 22.72 -1.87
C LEU A 401 -3.68 21.38 -1.54
N VAL A 402 -3.93 20.37 -2.37
CA VAL A 402 -3.29 19.04 -2.26
C VAL A 402 -2.13 18.99 -3.26
N ILE A 403 -0.91 18.79 -2.76
CA ILE A 403 0.30 18.65 -3.58
C ILE A 403 0.59 17.16 -3.80
N PRO A 404 0.77 16.69 -5.04
CA PRO A 404 1.08 15.29 -5.32
C PRO A 404 2.44 14.88 -4.72
N GLY A 405 2.48 13.72 -4.08
CA GLY A 405 3.68 13.17 -3.49
C GLY A 405 4.13 11.88 -4.17
N GLY A 406 5.44 11.63 -4.20
CA GLY A 406 6.01 10.36 -4.64
C GLY A 406 6.49 10.41 -6.08
N THR A 407 6.64 9.25 -6.70
CA THR A 407 6.88 9.13 -8.14
C THR A 407 5.55 9.09 -8.89
N TYR A 408 5.35 9.99 -9.85
CA TYR A 408 4.12 10.10 -10.63
C TYR A 408 4.33 10.75 -11.98
N VAL A 409 3.38 10.56 -12.90
CA VAL A 409 3.25 11.34 -14.13
C VAL A 409 1.96 12.14 -14.09
N SER A 410 2.06 13.45 -14.29
CA SER A 410 0.92 14.34 -14.48
C SER A 410 0.58 14.46 -15.95
N TYR A 411 -0.72 14.41 -16.25
CA TYR A 411 -1.29 14.64 -17.58
C TYR A 411 -2.14 15.90 -17.58
N ARG A 412 -1.87 16.80 -18.53
CA ARG A 412 -2.64 18.03 -18.71
C ARG A 412 -3.57 17.93 -19.92
N PRO A 413 -4.89 17.74 -19.73
CA PRO A 413 -5.83 17.62 -20.84
C PRO A 413 -5.99 18.92 -21.62
N ASP A 414 -6.07 20.05 -20.92
CA ASP A 414 -6.30 21.37 -21.50
C ASP A 414 -5.36 22.41 -20.85
N ALA A 415 -4.38 22.87 -21.62
CA ALA A 415 -3.39 23.84 -21.18
C ALA A 415 -3.92 25.28 -21.13
N ALA A 416 -5.05 25.57 -21.77
CA ALA A 416 -5.62 26.91 -21.87
C ALA A 416 -6.65 27.20 -20.77
N ASN A 417 -7.42 26.20 -20.33
CA ASN A 417 -8.57 26.40 -19.43
C ASN A 417 -8.34 26.00 -17.96
N ASN A 418 -7.08 25.78 -17.55
CA ASN A 418 -6.73 25.49 -16.15
C ASN A 418 -7.53 24.30 -15.57
N GLN A 419 -7.87 23.31 -16.42
CA GLN A 419 -8.48 22.08 -15.91
C GLN A 419 -7.51 21.38 -14.96
N HIS A 420 -8.07 20.66 -13.99
CA HIS A 420 -7.25 19.91 -13.03
C HIS A 420 -6.41 18.86 -13.77
N ASP A 421 -5.08 18.94 -13.59
CA ASP A 421 -4.15 17.92 -14.06
C ASP A 421 -4.58 16.56 -13.46
N ARG A 422 -4.38 15.48 -14.23
CA ARG A 422 -4.64 14.10 -13.78
C ARG A 422 -3.32 13.41 -13.46
N TYR A 423 -3.33 12.48 -12.52
CA TYR A 423 -2.09 11.90 -11.97
C TYR A 423 -2.07 10.38 -12.13
N ALA A 424 -0.97 9.87 -12.67
CA ALA A 424 -0.61 8.46 -12.67
C ALA A 424 0.48 8.23 -11.62
N TYR A 425 0.07 7.96 -10.39
CA TYR A 425 1.01 7.60 -9.31
C TYR A 425 1.63 6.22 -9.55
N GLY A 426 2.96 6.11 -9.51
CA GLY A 426 3.64 4.82 -9.66
C GLY A 426 3.45 3.94 -8.42
N ALA A 427 2.97 2.72 -8.61
CA ALA A 427 2.72 1.75 -7.53
C ALA A 427 3.71 0.58 -7.53
N SER A 428 4.22 0.19 -8.69
CA SER A 428 5.24 -0.86 -8.84
C SER A 428 6.01 -0.69 -10.15
N GLY A 429 7.03 -1.52 -10.36
CA GLY A 429 7.91 -1.46 -11.53
C GLY A 429 9.34 -1.06 -11.20
N GLU A 430 10.13 -0.79 -12.22
CA GLU A 430 11.57 -0.53 -12.12
C GLU A 430 11.94 0.79 -12.81
N ILE A 431 12.97 1.43 -12.26
CA ILE A 431 13.61 2.61 -12.87
C ILE A 431 15.09 2.31 -13.04
N ASN A 432 15.62 2.50 -14.23
CA ASN A 432 17.03 2.30 -14.54
C ASN A 432 17.70 3.65 -14.79
N VAL A 433 18.82 3.86 -14.10
CA VAL A 433 19.67 5.05 -14.26
C VAL A 433 21.00 4.65 -14.88
N SER A 434 21.40 5.33 -15.94
CA SER A 434 22.71 5.14 -16.58
C SER A 434 23.32 6.48 -17.00
N LYS A 435 24.65 6.59 -16.98
CA LYS A 435 25.34 7.74 -17.59
C LYS A 435 25.39 7.62 -19.11
N VAL A 436 25.22 8.76 -19.77
CA VAL A 436 25.41 8.93 -21.22
C VAL A 436 26.46 10.01 -21.48
N GLU A 437 26.89 10.18 -22.73
CA GLU A 437 27.95 11.14 -23.10
C GLU A 437 27.68 12.56 -22.57
N LYS A 438 26.39 12.95 -22.50
CA LYS A 438 25.96 14.28 -22.06
C LYS A 438 24.91 14.21 -20.94
N GLY A 439 25.22 13.51 -19.86
CA GLY A 439 24.40 13.49 -18.64
C GLY A 439 23.92 12.09 -18.28
N TYR A 440 22.60 11.93 -18.12
CA TYR A 440 21.99 10.69 -17.66
C TYR A 440 20.86 10.25 -18.60
N ARG A 441 20.63 8.93 -18.64
CA ARG A 441 19.39 8.32 -19.11
C ARG A 441 18.65 7.75 -17.92
N ILE A 442 17.43 8.23 -17.70
CA ILE A 442 16.49 7.76 -16.69
C ILE A 442 15.35 7.07 -17.42
N GLU A 443 15.26 5.74 -17.31
CA GLU A 443 14.25 4.94 -17.99
C GLU A 443 13.36 4.27 -16.94
N PHE A 444 12.05 4.29 -17.14
CA PHE A 444 11.09 3.76 -16.19
C PHE A 444 10.03 2.90 -16.88
N ASP A 445 9.73 1.75 -16.27
CA ASP A 445 8.66 0.83 -16.67
C ASP A 445 7.83 0.54 -15.41
N LEU A 446 6.79 1.35 -15.23
CA LEU A 446 5.99 1.41 -14.01
C LEU A 446 4.57 0.93 -14.26
N ILE A 447 3.91 0.50 -13.18
CA ILE A 447 2.46 0.31 -13.13
C ILE A 447 1.88 1.37 -12.21
N SER A 448 0.91 2.13 -12.70
CA SER A 448 0.21 3.14 -11.92
C SER A 448 -0.68 2.52 -10.86
N ALA A 449 -1.04 3.29 -9.83
CA ALA A 449 -1.95 2.88 -8.78
C ALA A 449 -3.28 2.31 -9.33
N PRO A 450 -3.96 2.93 -10.32
CA PRO A 450 -5.15 2.36 -10.93
C PRO A 450 -4.88 1.11 -11.80
N GLY A 451 -3.62 0.75 -12.05
CA GLY A 451 -3.22 -0.50 -12.67
C GLY A 451 -2.76 -0.40 -14.13
N PHE A 452 -2.45 0.80 -14.64
CA PHE A 452 -2.07 1.04 -16.04
C PHE A 452 -0.56 1.13 -16.23
N SER A 453 -0.09 0.82 -17.43
CA SER A 453 1.31 0.91 -17.80
C SER A 453 1.77 2.36 -17.89
N VAL A 454 2.90 2.69 -17.28
CA VAL A 454 3.55 4.00 -17.38
C VAL A 454 5.01 3.77 -17.75
N LYS A 455 5.30 3.89 -19.03
CA LYS A 455 6.62 3.62 -19.61
C LYS A 455 7.20 4.91 -20.16
N GLY A 456 8.51 5.05 -20.08
CA GLY A 456 9.17 6.19 -20.70
C GLY A 456 10.61 6.36 -20.30
N PHE A 457 11.22 7.42 -20.84
CA PHE A 457 12.58 7.79 -20.49
C PHE A 457 12.82 9.30 -20.63
N TYR A 458 13.88 9.76 -19.98
CA TYR A 458 14.56 11.03 -20.28
C TYR A 458 16.03 10.72 -20.56
N GLU A 459 16.61 11.38 -21.56
CA GLU A 459 18.05 11.31 -21.84
C GLU A 459 18.61 12.71 -22.10
N GLY A 460 19.55 13.16 -21.25
CA GLY A 460 20.11 14.49 -21.38
C GLY A 460 20.85 14.98 -20.14
N PRO A 461 21.27 16.27 -20.14
CA PRO A 461 21.97 16.87 -19.01
C PRO A 461 21.03 17.04 -17.82
N ILE A 462 21.52 16.70 -16.63
CA ILE A 462 20.82 16.93 -15.36
C ILE A 462 21.77 17.65 -14.42
N ASP A 463 21.44 18.90 -14.10
CA ASP A 463 22.16 19.72 -13.12
C ASP A 463 21.47 19.55 -11.76
N LEU A 464 22.16 18.90 -10.82
CA LEU A 464 21.60 18.52 -9.52
C LEU A 464 21.90 19.59 -8.46
N ASP A 465 20.85 20.23 -7.94
CA ASP A 465 20.96 21.23 -6.88
C ASP A 465 20.91 20.56 -5.49
N ASP A 466 21.95 20.76 -4.67
CA ASP A 466 21.99 20.27 -3.29
C ASP A 466 21.27 21.23 -2.32
N ILE A 467 20.15 20.74 -1.77
CA ILE A 467 19.34 21.41 -0.76
C ILE A 467 19.32 20.67 0.58
N SER A 468 20.22 19.70 0.77
CA SER A 468 20.31 18.85 1.97
C SER A 468 20.77 19.61 3.22
N GLN A 469 20.36 19.10 4.39
CA GLN A 469 20.78 19.55 5.72
C GLN A 469 21.40 18.38 6.51
N ASP A 470 22.31 17.63 5.89
CA ASP A 470 22.85 16.36 6.42
C ASP A 470 23.98 16.55 7.48
N GLU A 471 24.08 17.70 8.15
CA GLU A 471 25.23 18.15 8.96
C GLU A 471 25.56 17.32 10.25
N ARG A 472 24.99 16.13 10.45
CA ARG A 472 25.28 15.27 11.61
C ARG A 472 26.33 14.22 11.30
N ASP A 473 27.58 14.64 11.25
CA ASP A 473 28.74 13.74 11.25
C ASP A 473 29.67 14.12 12.42
N ASP A 474 29.84 13.21 13.39
CA ASP A 474 30.76 13.39 14.51
C ASP A 474 32.15 12.76 14.27
N GLY A 475 32.40 12.30 13.05
CA GLY A 475 33.65 11.67 12.61
C GLY A 475 33.79 10.21 13.05
N SER A 476 32.74 9.58 13.60
CA SER A 476 32.75 8.20 14.07
C SER A 476 32.46 7.14 12.99
N SER A 477 32.21 7.56 11.74
CA SER A 477 32.04 6.68 10.59
C SER A 477 32.73 7.21 9.34
N THR A 478 33.34 6.31 8.59
CA THR A 478 33.84 6.54 7.22
C THR A 478 32.99 5.82 6.18
N LEU A 479 31.84 5.26 6.57
CA LEU A 479 30.96 4.59 5.63
C LEU A 479 30.30 5.60 4.69
N GLU A 480 30.18 5.19 3.43
CA GLU A 480 29.53 5.95 2.38
C GLU A 480 28.21 5.31 1.91
N SER A 481 27.91 4.11 2.43
CA SER A 481 26.73 3.29 2.13
C SER A 481 26.54 2.22 3.20
N ASP A 482 25.43 1.50 3.13
CA ASP A 482 25.23 0.26 3.89
C ASP A 482 26.42 -0.71 3.69
N LEU A 483 26.76 -1.42 4.76
CA LEU A 483 27.87 -2.36 4.85
C LEU A 483 27.35 -3.77 5.18
N ASP A 484 27.59 -4.70 4.27
CA ASP A 484 27.48 -6.13 4.53
C ASP A 484 28.85 -6.69 4.92
N LEU A 485 28.99 -7.09 6.19
CA LEU A 485 30.23 -7.55 6.80
C LEU A 485 30.70 -8.88 6.21
N ASN A 486 31.97 -8.91 5.78
CA ASN A 486 32.66 -10.14 5.42
C ASN A 486 33.62 -10.59 6.53
N LEU A 487 33.13 -11.49 7.39
CA LEU A 487 33.89 -12.04 8.53
C LEU A 487 34.36 -13.48 8.30
N GLU A 488 34.19 -14.03 7.09
CA GLU A 488 34.43 -15.44 6.77
C GLU A 488 35.90 -15.88 6.93
N LYS A 489 36.84 -14.92 6.93
CA LYS A 489 38.27 -15.20 7.07
C LYS A 489 38.67 -15.64 8.47
N PHE A 490 37.82 -15.45 9.48
CA PHE A 490 38.14 -15.80 10.87
C PHE A 490 37.51 -17.12 11.26
N ASP A 491 38.34 -18.09 11.62
CA ASP A 491 37.93 -19.41 12.08
C ASP A 491 37.56 -19.44 13.57
N ARG A 492 37.82 -18.35 14.30
CA ARG A 492 37.56 -18.21 15.74
C ARG A 492 37.42 -16.73 16.14
N ALA A 493 36.81 -16.51 17.29
CA ALA A 493 36.72 -15.20 17.94
C ALA A 493 37.28 -15.26 19.37
N TYR A 494 37.58 -14.08 19.94
CA TYR A 494 38.12 -13.98 21.30
C TYR A 494 37.19 -13.20 22.22
N CYS A 495 36.97 -13.71 23.43
CA CYS A 495 36.31 -13.01 24.52
C CYS A 495 37.35 -12.47 25.51
N TYR A 496 37.22 -11.19 25.85
CA TYR A 496 38.03 -10.50 26.83
C TYR A 496 37.14 -9.92 27.93
N PRO A 497 37.05 -10.57 29.09
CA PRO A 497 36.40 -9.99 30.27
C PRO A 497 37.08 -8.67 30.65
N GLN A 498 36.29 -7.65 30.97
CA GLN A 498 36.77 -6.31 31.28
C GLN A 498 36.32 -5.87 32.67
N THR A 499 37.17 -5.10 33.34
CA THR A 499 36.87 -4.51 34.65
C THR A 499 36.53 -3.02 34.58
N GLU A 500 36.73 -2.40 33.42
CA GLU A 500 36.49 -0.98 33.18
C GLU A 500 35.70 -0.78 31.89
N ILE A 501 34.85 0.24 31.88
CA ILE A 501 34.03 0.63 30.73
C ILE A 501 34.06 2.15 30.56
N TYR A 502 34.00 2.62 29.32
CA TYR A 502 34.02 4.04 28.98
C TYR A 502 32.64 4.71 29.08
N PHE A 503 32.57 5.87 29.74
CA PHE A 503 31.37 6.66 30.00
C PHE A 503 31.45 8.10 29.45
N GLY A 504 31.63 8.27 28.13
CA GLY A 504 31.69 9.60 27.51
C GLY A 504 32.66 10.55 28.23
N ASP A 505 32.18 11.73 28.61
CA ASP A 505 32.96 12.78 29.29
C ASP A 505 33.60 12.33 30.62
N ALA A 506 33.08 11.28 31.28
CA ALA A 506 33.64 10.77 32.53
C ALA A 506 34.86 9.86 32.32
N GLY A 507 35.15 9.45 31.08
CA GLY A 507 36.25 8.56 30.74
C GLY A 507 36.00 7.10 31.13
N TYR A 508 37.07 6.31 31.19
CA TYR A 508 37.02 4.94 31.70
C TYR A 508 36.79 4.94 33.22
N LYS A 509 35.88 4.07 33.69
CA LYS A 509 35.62 3.81 35.11
C LYS A 509 35.47 2.31 35.34
N THR A 510 35.67 1.88 36.59
CA THR A 510 35.34 0.52 37.03
C THR A 510 33.84 0.24 36.93
N LEU A 511 33.46 -1.04 36.83
CA LEU A 511 32.06 -1.45 36.69
C LEU A 511 31.15 -1.00 37.86
N ASP A 512 31.70 -0.86 39.07
CA ASP A 512 30.99 -0.31 40.24
C ASP A 512 30.46 1.12 40.02
N TYR A 513 31.03 1.85 39.06
CA TYR A 513 30.54 3.18 38.68
C TYR A 513 29.16 3.13 38.03
N ILE A 514 28.79 2.01 37.37
CA ILE A 514 27.48 1.85 36.74
C ILE A 514 26.36 2.11 37.76
N THR A 515 26.45 1.48 38.93
CA THR A 515 25.41 1.55 39.97
C THR A 515 25.58 2.76 40.90
N SER A 516 26.80 3.26 41.09
CA SER A 516 27.06 4.40 41.99
C SER A 516 26.92 5.77 41.35
N ALA A 517 26.81 5.86 40.03
CA ALA A 517 26.48 7.10 39.32
C ALA A 517 25.03 7.56 39.60
N ASN A 518 24.73 8.84 39.33
CA ASN A 518 23.37 9.39 39.48
C ASN A 518 22.94 10.13 38.21
N PRO A 519 21.96 9.61 37.43
CA PRO A 519 21.29 8.32 37.62
C PRO A 519 22.20 7.13 37.26
N GLY A 520 22.15 6.07 38.09
CA GLY A 520 22.90 4.84 37.90
C GLY A 520 22.13 3.80 37.07
N GLY A 521 22.86 2.81 36.55
CA GLY A 521 22.33 1.63 35.88
C GLY A 521 22.24 0.41 36.80
N GLU A 522 22.18 -0.78 36.19
CA GLU A 522 22.13 -2.06 36.88
C GLU A 522 23.52 -2.71 36.93
N GLU A 523 23.78 -3.44 38.03
CA GLU A 523 25.03 -4.17 38.21
C GLU A 523 25.24 -5.15 37.04
N SER A 524 26.40 -5.05 36.38
CA SER A 524 26.68 -5.76 35.13
C SER A 524 28.11 -6.29 35.12
N GLY A 525 28.33 -7.47 34.54
CA GLY A 525 29.62 -7.89 34.01
C GLY A 525 29.84 -7.27 32.63
N PHE A 526 31.08 -7.18 32.17
CA PHE A 526 31.43 -6.57 30.89
C PHE A 526 32.44 -7.44 30.14
N GLN A 527 32.18 -7.68 28.85
CA GLN A 527 33.08 -8.41 27.98
C GLN A 527 33.18 -7.76 26.60
N ILE A 528 34.36 -7.90 25.99
CA ILE A 528 34.61 -7.52 24.61
C ILE A 528 34.78 -8.81 23.79
N ILE A 529 34.02 -8.92 22.70
CA ILE A 529 34.18 -9.99 21.71
C ILE A 529 34.87 -9.40 20.49
N GLU A 530 35.97 -10.02 20.05
CA GLU A 530 36.68 -9.65 18.83
C GLU A 530 36.55 -10.77 17.79
N ILE A 531 35.90 -10.46 16.66
CA ILE A 531 35.89 -11.31 15.45
C ILE A 531 36.93 -10.71 14.50
N GLY A 532 38.15 -11.24 14.61
CA GLY A 532 39.33 -10.62 14.02
C GLY A 532 39.79 -9.36 14.77
N ASN A 533 41.04 -8.97 14.54
CA ASN A 533 41.63 -7.72 15.03
C ASN A 533 42.80 -7.32 14.11
N SER A 534 42.93 -6.04 13.78
CA SER A 534 44.05 -5.51 12.98
C SER A 534 45.42 -5.89 13.52
N GLY A 535 45.56 -6.00 14.85
CA GLY A 535 46.78 -6.43 15.53
C GLY A 535 47.26 -7.85 15.16
N MET A 536 46.38 -8.72 14.67
CA MET A 536 46.72 -10.09 14.25
C MET A 536 47.61 -10.13 13.01
N PHE A 537 47.57 -9.08 12.20
CA PHE A 537 48.34 -8.98 10.95
C PHE A 537 49.65 -8.22 11.12
N ARG A 538 50.01 -7.77 12.32
CA ARG A 538 51.29 -7.06 12.57
C ARG A 538 52.46 -7.96 12.21
N ARG A 539 53.46 -7.38 11.54
CA ARG A 539 54.67 -8.10 11.05
C ARG A 539 54.36 -9.21 10.05
N SER A 540 53.27 -9.09 9.30
CA SER A 540 53.01 -9.99 8.17
C SER A 540 54.06 -9.77 7.09
N LYS A 541 54.21 -10.76 6.20
CA LYS A 541 55.06 -10.54 5.02
C LYS A 541 54.44 -9.43 4.15
N PRO A 542 55.24 -8.53 3.59
CA PRO A 542 54.74 -7.56 2.62
C PRO A 542 53.98 -8.21 1.47
N GLY A 543 52.83 -7.64 1.12
CA GLY A 543 51.90 -8.14 0.10
C GLY A 543 50.98 -9.27 0.55
N THR A 544 50.98 -9.63 1.85
CA THR A 544 50.21 -10.80 2.35
C THR A 544 49.07 -10.44 3.29
N ILE A 545 48.92 -9.16 3.67
CA ILE A 545 47.82 -8.76 4.54
C ILE A 545 46.54 -8.69 3.70
N PRO A 546 45.51 -9.49 4.03
CA PRO A 546 44.26 -9.44 3.29
C PRO A 546 43.51 -8.14 3.57
N GLU A 547 42.87 -7.60 2.54
CA GLU A 547 41.74 -6.70 2.73
C GLU A 547 40.57 -7.51 3.35
N THR A 548 40.13 -7.10 4.54
CA THR A 548 39.09 -7.81 5.30
C THR A 548 38.44 -6.93 6.35
N ASP A 549 37.20 -7.24 6.68
CA ASP A 549 36.50 -6.62 7.80
C ASP A 549 36.91 -7.27 9.12
N VAL A 550 37.00 -6.50 10.18
CA VAL A 550 37.04 -7.00 11.56
C VAL A 550 35.95 -6.32 12.37
N PHE A 551 35.47 -7.00 13.41
CA PHE A 551 34.35 -6.49 14.19
C PHE A 551 34.58 -6.69 15.69
N GLN A 552 34.42 -5.61 16.47
CA GLN A 552 34.48 -5.64 17.92
C GLN A 552 33.08 -5.40 18.49
N ILE A 553 32.69 -6.21 19.47
CA ILE A 553 31.40 -6.15 20.14
C ILE A 553 31.61 -5.96 21.63
N GLU A 554 30.97 -4.95 22.21
CA GLU A 554 30.87 -4.78 23.66
C GLU A 554 29.54 -5.36 24.16
N LEU A 555 29.57 -6.25 25.14
CA LEU A 555 28.37 -6.84 25.73
C LEU A 555 28.37 -6.66 27.26
N LEU A 556 27.27 -6.12 27.79
CA LEU A 556 26.99 -6.16 29.22
C LEU A 556 26.25 -7.44 29.57
N VAL A 557 26.81 -8.22 30.48
CA VAL A 557 26.28 -9.53 30.91
C VAL A 557 25.97 -9.52 32.40
N LYS A 558 25.47 -10.64 32.91
CA LYS A 558 25.24 -10.76 34.36
C LYS A 558 26.59 -10.74 35.10
N PRO A 559 26.67 -10.09 36.27
CA PRO A 559 27.86 -10.14 37.10
C PRO A 559 28.33 -11.59 37.32
N GLY A 560 29.63 -11.84 37.15
CA GLY A 560 30.25 -13.16 37.29
C GLY A 560 30.12 -14.09 36.08
N THR A 561 29.54 -13.62 34.96
CA THR A 561 29.46 -14.36 33.68
C THR A 561 30.29 -13.73 32.57
N ASP A 562 31.16 -12.77 32.90
CA ASP A 562 32.02 -12.01 31.97
C ASP A 562 33.06 -12.87 31.22
N GLY A 563 33.40 -14.05 31.74
CA GLY A 563 34.20 -15.08 31.05
C GLY A 563 33.38 -16.12 30.29
N GLN A 564 32.08 -15.90 30.08
CA GLN A 564 31.16 -16.82 29.42
C GLN A 564 30.32 -16.08 28.36
N ILE A 565 29.82 -16.80 27.36
CA ILE A 565 28.87 -16.22 26.41
C ILE A 565 27.45 -16.47 26.87
N THR A 566 26.66 -15.41 26.98
CA THR A 566 25.23 -15.47 27.29
C THR A 566 24.45 -15.27 25.99
N PRO A 567 23.73 -16.28 25.48
CA PRO A 567 22.86 -16.11 24.31
C PRO A 567 21.73 -15.09 24.55
N GLY A 568 21.24 -14.50 23.46
CA GLY A 568 20.12 -13.57 23.45
C GLY A 568 20.31 -12.37 22.52
N VAL A 569 19.35 -11.46 22.54
CA VAL A 569 19.36 -10.23 21.73
C VAL A 569 19.81 -9.05 22.57
N TYR A 570 20.92 -8.43 22.18
CA TYR A 570 21.52 -7.28 22.82
C TYR A 570 21.21 -6.01 22.03
N PRO A 571 20.21 -5.20 22.42
CA PRO A 571 19.99 -3.90 21.81
C PRO A 571 21.18 -2.97 22.07
N ILE A 572 21.53 -2.19 21.04
CA ILE A 572 22.56 -1.17 21.13
C ILE A 572 22.04 -0.01 22.00
N THR A 573 22.84 0.45 22.96
CA THR A 573 22.44 1.55 23.84
C THR A 573 22.42 2.89 23.09
N GLU A 574 21.41 3.72 23.35
CA GLU A 574 21.28 5.05 22.74
C GLU A 574 22.47 5.97 23.06
N ASN A 575 23.07 5.83 24.24
CA ASN A 575 24.23 6.57 24.71
C ASN A 575 25.05 5.70 25.67
N ARG A 576 26.21 6.20 26.09
CA ARG A 576 27.11 5.54 27.05
C ARG A 576 26.97 6.11 28.47
N TYR A 577 25.75 6.47 28.88
CA TYR A 577 25.48 6.90 30.25
C TYR A 577 25.15 5.71 31.17
N PRO A 578 25.56 5.77 32.45
CA PRO A 578 25.35 4.68 33.40
C PRO A 578 23.89 4.17 33.45
N VAL A 579 22.91 5.06 33.43
CA VAL A 579 21.46 4.71 33.46
C VAL A 579 20.99 3.80 32.31
N ARG A 580 21.73 3.72 31.20
CA ARG A 580 21.40 2.83 30.08
C ARG A 580 22.05 1.45 30.19
N PHE A 581 22.97 1.27 31.14
CA PHE A 581 23.75 0.05 31.29
C PHE A 581 23.06 -0.93 32.23
N LYS A 582 22.84 -2.13 31.72
CA LYS A 582 22.26 -3.28 32.44
C LYS A 582 22.66 -4.56 31.72
N PRO A 583 22.56 -5.74 32.36
CA PRO A 583 22.79 -7.01 31.67
C PRO A 583 21.85 -7.17 30.47
N GLY A 584 22.39 -7.63 29.33
CA GLY A 584 21.63 -7.90 28.11
C GLY A 584 21.57 -6.74 27.13
N VAL A 585 22.47 -5.76 27.21
CA VAL A 585 22.60 -4.66 26.21
C VAL A 585 24.01 -4.59 25.66
N SER A 586 24.15 -4.03 24.46
CA SER A 586 25.46 -3.75 23.85
C SER A 586 25.72 -2.25 23.88
N PRO A 587 26.74 -1.77 24.62
CA PRO A 587 27.10 -0.35 24.56
C PRO A 587 27.44 0.08 23.14
N ARG A 588 26.86 1.20 22.68
CA ARG A 588 27.20 1.77 21.36
C ARG A 588 28.67 2.16 21.25
N GLY A 589 29.18 2.17 20.02
CA GLY A 589 30.49 2.73 19.72
C GLY A 589 30.58 4.24 20.01
N TYR A 590 31.80 4.76 20.03
CA TYR A 590 32.08 6.17 20.27
C TYR A 590 33.40 6.60 19.63
N MET A 591 33.50 7.90 19.31
CA MET A 591 34.76 8.49 18.85
C MET A 591 35.60 8.96 20.04
N HIS A 592 36.85 8.52 20.12
CA HIS A 592 37.84 8.98 21.08
C HIS A 592 38.97 9.71 20.35
N THR A 593 39.82 10.45 21.06
CA THR A 593 41.04 11.05 20.48
C THR A 593 41.98 10.04 19.83
N ASN A 594 41.80 8.75 20.14
CA ASN A 594 42.60 7.64 19.61
C ASN A 594 41.87 6.86 18.50
N GLY A 595 40.74 7.36 18.00
CA GLY A 595 39.93 6.73 16.94
C GLY A 595 38.56 6.22 17.41
N ALA A 596 37.86 5.54 16.50
CA ALA A 596 36.59 4.87 16.77
C ALA A 596 36.81 3.68 17.74
N LEU A 597 36.03 3.62 18.82
CA LEU A 597 36.14 2.62 19.89
C LEU A 597 34.76 2.06 20.27
N GLY A 598 34.75 1.00 21.08
CA GLY A 598 33.54 0.31 21.52
C GLY A 598 33.03 -0.72 20.51
N THR A 599 31.71 -0.91 20.43
CA THR A 599 31.07 -1.76 19.41
C THR A 599 31.21 -1.11 18.03
N ARG A 600 32.01 -1.71 17.15
CA ARG A 600 32.44 -1.08 15.90
C ARG A 600 32.92 -2.07 14.84
N TRP A 601 32.90 -1.58 13.61
CA TRP A 601 33.56 -2.18 12.45
C TRP A 601 34.87 -1.43 12.12
N GLU A 602 35.86 -2.16 11.65
CA GLU A 602 37.08 -1.64 11.04
C GLU A 602 37.40 -2.43 9.76
N LYS A 603 37.83 -1.72 8.71
CA LYS A 603 38.40 -2.33 7.51
C LYS A 603 39.91 -2.40 7.64
N VAL A 604 40.47 -3.61 7.61
CA VAL A 604 41.92 -3.81 7.62
C VAL A 604 42.43 -3.86 6.18
N VAL A 605 43.45 -3.05 5.89
CA VAL A 605 44.18 -3.06 4.62
C VAL A 605 45.69 -3.08 4.87
N GLU A 606 46.47 -3.43 3.86
CA GLU A 606 47.92 -3.35 3.94
C GLU A 606 48.41 -1.90 3.81
N ALA A 607 49.31 -1.49 4.71
CA ALA A 607 49.94 -0.19 4.62
C ALA A 607 50.90 -0.13 3.42
N ILE A 608 50.84 0.99 2.69
CA ILE A 608 51.77 1.34 1.61
C ILE A 608 52.72 2.40 2.13
N GLY A 609 54.02 2.18 1.95
CA GLY A 609 55.05 3.10 2.42
C GLY A 609 56.42 2.83 1.84
N ASN A 610 57.43 3.45 2.43
CA ASN A 610 58.81 3.30 2.01
C ASN A 610 59.48 2.17 2.80
N ARG A 611 60.08 1.20 2.08
CA ARG A 611 60.70 0.02 2.68
C ARG A 611 62.14 -0.14 2.22
N TRP A 612 62.99 -0.61 3.13
CA TRP A 612 64.37 -1.02 2.83
C TRP A 612 64.37 -2.45 2.25
N ASP A 613 65.12 -2.70 1.17
CA ASP A 613 65.31 -4.06 0.65
C ASP A 613 66.29 -4.85 1.54
N ASP A 614 65.78 -5.47 2.61
CA ASP A 614 66.48 -6.51 3.36
C ASP A 614 65.75 -7.85 3.18
N GLU A 615 66.27 -8.69 2.27
CA GLU A 615 65.79 -10.08 2.11
C GLU A 615 66.09 -10.97 3.33
N ASN A 616 66.89 -10.48 4.29
CA ASN A 616 67.24 -11.20 5.51
C ASN A 616 66.81 -10.41 6.75
N ASN A 617 65.70 -10.85 7.33
CA ASN A 617 65.03 -10.33 8.53
C ASN A 617 65.88 -10.48 9.82
N ASN A 618 67.13 -10.00 9.83
CA ASN A 618 68.12 -10.26 10.89
C ASN A 618 68.69 -8.99 11.54
N GLY A 619 68.08 -7.82 11.35
CA GLY A 619 68.36 -6.63 12.17
C GLY A 619 69.75 -6.01 12.01
N ILE A 620 70.46 -6.28 10.90
CA ILE A 620 71.69 -5.55 10.54
C ILE A 620 71.37 -4.63 9.37
N GLN A 621 71.37 -3.33 9.63
CA GLN A 621 71.26 -2.27 8.62
C GLN A 621 72.44 -2.35 7.66
N ASP A 622 72.19 -2.83 6.44
CA ASP A 622 73.05 -2.58 5.29
C ASP A 622 72.29 -1.61 4.37
N PRO A 623 72.88 -0.51 3.88
CA PRO A 623 72.14 0.53 3.18
C PRO A 623 71.85 0.13 1.72
N GLY A 624 70.96 -0.84 1.52
CA GLY A 624 70.25 -1.10 0.26
C GLY A 624 69.33 0.05 -0.21
N GLU A 625 68.78 -0.11 -1.41
CA GLU A 625 67.90 0.84 -2.10
C GLU A 625 66.51 0.89 -1.43
N VAL A 626 65.97 2.09 -1.18
CA VAL A 626 64.63 2.27 -0.61
C VAL A 626 63.60 2.12 -1.73
N LYS A 627 62.70 1.16 -1.60
CA LYS A 627 61.51 1.06 -2.45
C LYS A 627 60.42 1.97 -1.90
N GLU A 628 60.01 2.94 -2.70
CA GLU A 628 58.94 3.88 -2.35
C GLU A 628 57.57 3.34 -2.77
N ASN A 629 56.54 3.65 -1.99
CA ASN A 629 55.14 3.28 -2.28
C ASN A 629 54.92 1.78 -2.50
N VAL A 630 55.54 0.94 -1.67
CA VAL A 630 55.35 -0.52 -1.70
C VAL A 630 54.65 -1.01 -0.42
N PRO A 631 54.02 -2.20 -0.45
CA PRO A 631 53.49 -2.82 0.75
C PRO A 631 54.60 -3.01 1.79
N VAL A 632 54.31 -2.66 3.06
CA VAL A 632 55.31 -2.72 4.15
C VAL A 632 55.08 -3.85 5.15
N GLY A 633 54.05 -4.69 4.96
CA GLY A 633 53.75 -5.80 5.87
C GLY A 633 53.19 -5.35 7.23
N GLU A 634 52.68 -4.12 7.30
CA GLU A 634 51.98 -3.59 8.47
C GLU A 634 50.50 -3.34 8.12
N PRO A 635 49.55 -3.71 8.99
CA PRO A 635 48.14 -3.42 8.79
C PRO A 635 47.84 -1.95 9.10
N THR A 636 46.94 -1.35 8.34
CA THR A 636 46.38 -0.02 8.60
C THR A 636 44.86 -0.04 8.46
N LEU A 637 44.19 0.99 8.97
CA LEU A 637 42.76 1.19 8.82
C LEU A 637 42.45 1.75 7.43
N GLY A 638 41.68 1.00 6.65
CA GLY A 638 41.10 1.46 5.38
C GLY A 638 39.71 2.07 5.53
N GLY A 639 39.10 1.93 6.71
CA GLY A 639 37.76 2.44 7.04
C GLY A 639 37.34 2.03 8.45
N TYR A 640 36.36 2.72 9.03
CA TYR A 640 35.83 2.42 10.36
C TYR A 640 34.40 2.94 10.52
N ALA A 641 33.62 2.31 11.41
CA ALA A 641 32.30 2.81 11.80
C ALA A 641 31.91 2.32 13.19
N CYS A 642 31.49 3.25 14.05
CA CYS A 642 30.86 2.93 15.32
C CYS A 642 29.40 2.55 15.15
N VAL A 643 28.95 1.49 15.83
CA VAL A 643 27.52 1.12 15.85
C VAL A 643 26.80 1.96 16.89
N TYR A 644 25.88 2.82 16.45
CA TYR A 644 25.13 3.78 17.27
C TYR A 644 23.72 3.30 17.62
N ALA A 645 23.13 2.46 16.78
CA ALA A 645 21.81 1.86 17.01
C ALA A 645 21.74 0.43 16.43
N GLY A 646 20.64 -0.28 16.69
CA GLY A 646 20.40 -1.63 16.20
C GLY A 646 20.56 -2.71 17.28
N THR A 647 20.93 -3.92 16.88
CA THR A 647 21.04 -5.08 17.77
C THR A 647 22.24 -5.96 17.42
N VAL A 648 22.73 -6.67 18.43
CA VAL A 648 23.61 -7.83 18.27
C VAL A 648 22.89 -9.05 18.82
N THR A 649 22.68 -10.06 18.01
CA THR A 649 22.05 -11.32 18.42
C THR A 649 23.12 -12.39 18.57
N VAL A 650 23.11 -13.09 19.71
CA VAL A 650 24.06 -14.16 20.04
C VAL A 650 23.31 -15.45 20.23
N GLU A 651 23.65 -16.48 19.47
CA GLU A 651 23.00 -17.80 19.53
C GLU A 651 24.02 -18.87 19.87
N LYS A 652 23.60 -19.86 20.67
CA LYS A 652 24.40 -21.08 20.89
C LYS A 652 24.22 -21.99 19.67
N VAL A 653 25.33 -22.50 19.12
CA VAL A 653 25.26 -23.42 17.99
C VAL A 653 25.24 -24.86 18.51
N GLU A 654 24.10 -25.51 18.33
CA GLU A 654 23.91 -26.89 18.76
C GLU A 654 24.73 -27.88 17.92
N GLY A 655 25.24 -28.93 18.55
CA GLY A 655 25.93 -30.04 17.88
C GLY A 655 27.35 -29.76 17.36
N LYS A 656 27.92 -28.56 17.55
CA LYS A 656 29.30 -28.22 17.13
C LYS A 656 30.32 -28.08 18.27
N GLY A 657 29.88 -28.12 19.52
CA GLY A 657 30.72 -28.06 20.72
C GLY A 657 30.36 -26.91 21.66
N ASP A 658 30.79 -27.00 22.92
CA ASP A 658 30.35 -26.10 24.00
C ASP A 658 30.82 -24.64 23.83
N ASN A 659 31.78 -24.39 22.94
CA ASN A 659 32.30 -23.05 22.64
C ASN A 659 31.87 -22.45 21.29
N TYR A 660 30.99 -23.10 20.53
CA TYR A 660 30.49 -22.56 19.26
C TYR A 660 29.30 -21.62 19.46
N PHE A 661 29.37 -20.45 18.84
CA PHE A 661 28.32 -19.42 18.86
C PHE A 661 28.16 -18.78 17.49
N LYS A 662 26.97 -18.22 17.25
CA LYS A 662 26.67 -17.39 16.10
C LYS A 662 26.36 -15.98 16.57
N PHE A 663 27.03 -15.00 15.98
CA PHE A 663 26.81 -13.58 16.19
C PHE A 663 26.16 -13.03 14.94
N THR A 664 25.00 -12.39 15.08
CA THR A 664 24.32 -11.66 14.00
C THR A 664 24.27 -10.19 14.36
N ILE A 665 24.84 -9.35 13.52
CA ILE A 665 24.89 -7.91 13.66
C ILE A 665 23.82 -7.32 12.75
N ASP A 666 22.95 -6.49 13.32
CA ASP A 666 22.03 -5.62 12.58
C ASP A 666 22.11 -4.23 13.22
N GLY A 667 23.19 -3.54 12.87
CA GLY A 667 23.58 -2.25 13.44
C GLY A 667 23.36 -1.07 12.50
N GLU A 668 23.54 0.12 13.03
CA GLU A 668 23.45 1.38 12.28
C GLU A 668 24.50 2.38 12.81
N ASP A 669 25.19 3.10 11.93
CA ASP A 669 26.20 4.10 12.29
C ASP A 669 25.60 5.50 12.58
N VAL A 670 26.46 6.49 12.87
CA VAL A 670 26.01 7.88 13.11
C VAL A 670 25.36 8.55 11.91
N LEU A 671 25.72 8.08 10.71
CA LEU A 671 25.25 8.59 9.43
C LEU A 671 23.99 7.87 8.93
N HIS A 672 23.51 6.88 9.71
CA HIS A 672 22.37 6.00 9.46
C HIS A 672 22.58 4.89 8.42
N HIS A 673 23.83 4.58 8.04
CA HIS A 673 24.15 3.40 7.23
C HIS A 673 23.95 2.12 8.03
N LYS A 674 23.39 1.09 7.39
CA LYS A 674 23.22 -0.23 8.00
C LYS A 674 24.54 -0.98 8.02
N ILE A 675 24.82 -1.66 9.13
CA ILE A 675 25.98 -2.55 9.29
C ILE A 675 25.43 -3.93 9.61
N ARG A 676 25.44 -4.83 8.62
CA ARG A 676 24.80 -6.14 8.72
C ARG A 676 25.78 -7.26 8.49
N GLY A 677 25.57 -8.38 9.15
CA GLY A 677 26.31 -9.60 8.85
C GLY A 677 26.21 -10.63 9.96
N SER A 678 26.76 -11.81 9.71
CA SER A 678 26.81 -12.85 10.72
C SER A 678 28.12 -13.62 10.68
N TRP A 679 28.56 -14.08 11.84
CA TRP A 679 29.73 -14.93 11.98
C TRP A 679 29.40 -16.10 12.90
N GLU A 680 29.81 -17.30 12.51
CA GLU A 680 29.62 -18.53 13.29
C GLU A 680 30.97 -19.20 13.53
N GLY A 681 31.30 -19.47 14.78
CA GLY A 681 32.54 -20.18 15.10
C GLY A 681 32.80 -20.36 16.59
N PRO A 682 33.92 -21.02 16.93
CA PRO A 682 34.36 -21.22 18.29
C PRO A 682 34.90 -19.91 18.92
N VAL A 683 34.55 -19.68 20.19
CA VAL A 683 35.04 -18.54 20.98
C VAL A 683 36.05 -19.00 22.03
N TYR A 684 37.15 -18.26 22.18
CA TYR A 684 38.23 -18.55 23.13
C TYR A 684 38.56 -17.34 24.01
N GLN A 685 39.11 -17.59 25.19
CA GLN A 685 39.73 -16.57 26.02
C GLN A 685 41.25 -16.76 25.98
N LYS A 686 41.99 -15.66 25.84
CA LYS A 686 43.45 -15.65 25.99
C LYS A 686 43.81 -15.53 27.46
N VAL A 687 44.46 -16.55 28.00
CA VAL A 687 44.92 -16.58 29.39
C VAL A 687 46.44 -16.58 29.39
N ASP A 688 47.07 -15.66 30.11
CA ASP A 688 48.53 -15.63 30.25
C ASP A 688 49.00 -16.99 30.79
N SER A 689 49.89 -17.64 30.05
CA SER A 689 50.47 -18.94 30.43
C SER A 689 51.47 -18.82 31.58
N GLY A 690 51.87 -17.60 31.96
CA GLY A 690 52.97 -17.31 32.87
C GLY A 690 54.36 -17.58 32.27
N GLN A 691 54.41 -17.89 30.98
CA GLN A 691 55.64 -18.13 30.23
C GLN A 691 55.95 -16.92 29.34
N VAL A 692 57.23 -16.66 29.14
CA VAL A 692 57.71 -15.60 28.23
C VAL A 692 58.40 -16.28 27.07
N GLY A 693 57.97 -15.96 25.85
CA GLY A 693 58.55 -16.45 24.62
C GLY A 693 59.98 -15.96 24.41
N GLU A 694 60.67 -16.53 23.42
CA GLU A 694 62.05 -16.15 23.07
C GLU A 694 62.19 -14.67 22.66
N ASP A 695 61.08 -14.01 22.29
CA ASP A 695 61.01 -12.59 21.96
C ASP A 695 60.70 -11.68 23.16
N GLY A 696 60.67 -12.23 24.37
CA GLY A 696 60.41 -11.48 25.60
C GLY A 696 58.93 -11.16 25.85
N LYS A 697 57.99 -11.73 25.08
CA LYS A 697 56.55 -11.49 25.25
C LYS A 697 55.85 -12.62 26.02
N PRO A 698 54.79 -12.32 26.78
CA PRO A 698 53.97 -13.34 27.40
C PRO A 698 53.37 -14.28 26.36
N ILE A 699 53.45 -15.59 26.61
CA ILE A 699 52.76 -16.62 25.84
C ILE A 699 51.34 -16.73 26.43
N TYR A 700 50.32 -16.80 25.57
CA TYR A 700 48.93 -16.96 25.99
C TYR A 700 48.42 -18.35 25.60
N ASN A 701 47.72 -18.99 26.53
CA ASN A 701 46.93 -20.20 26.28
C ASN A 701 45.52 -19.81 25.83
N GLU A 702 44.95 -20.59 24.91
CA GLU A 702 43.55 -20.43 24.48
C GLU A 702 42.66 -21.39 25.28
N VAL A 703 41.70 -20.83 26.01
CA VAL A 703 40.71 -21.59 26.77
C VAL A 703 39.35 -21.47 26.08
N PRO A 704 38.68 -22.58 25.73
CA PRO A 704 37.34 -22.54 25.14
C PRO A 704 36.34 -21.83 26.07
N VAL A 705 35.59 -20.87 25.54
CA VAL A 705 34.56 -20.13 26.30
C VAL A 705 33.24 -20.87 26.18
N VAL A 706 32.62 -21.20 27.31
CA VAL A 706 31.33 -21.92 27.34
C VAL A 706 30.14 -20.97 27.47
N SER A 707 28.94 -21.51 27.25
CA SER A 707 27.70 -20.76 27.52
C SER A 707 27.53 -20.53 29.02
N SER A 708 26.92 -19.40 29.40
CA SER A 708 26.55 -19.13 30.78
C SER A 708 25.38 -19.97 31.32
N GLY A 709 24.72 -20.76 30.45
CA GLY A 709 23.53 -21.53 30.81
C GLY A 709 22.29 -20.65 31.06
N TYR A 710 22.39 -19.36 30.73
CA TYR A 710 21.30 -18.39 30.79
C TYR A 710 21.11 -17.77 29.40
N GLU A 711 19.88 -17.37 29.10
CA GLU A 711 19.54 -16.71 27.84
C GLU A 711 18.77 -15.43 28.16
N PHE A 712 19.18 -14.31 27.54
CA PHE A 712 18.37 -13.10 27.59
C PHE A 712 17.15 -13.34 26.71
N PRO A 713 15.92 -13.15 27.24
CA PRO A 713 14.72 -13.32 26.44
C PRO A 713 14.83 -12.44 25.20
N ALA A 714 14.37 -12.94 24.06
CA ALA A 714 14.14 -12.09 22.92
C ALA A 714 13.27 -10.94 23.41
N THR A 715 13.87 -9.76 23.54
CA THR A 715 13.08 -8.58 23.85
C THR A 715 12.03 -8.56 22.76
N THR A 716 10.74 -8.58 23.12
CA THR A 716 9.76 -7.98 22.24
C THR A 716 10.28 -6.56 22.10
N THR A 717 11.06 -6.31 21.05
CA THR A 717 10.91 -5.10 20.31
C THR A 717 9.41 -5.05 20.06
N SER A 718 8.66 -4.40 20.97
CA SER A 718 7.54 -3.60 20.52
C SER A 718 8.17 -2.87 19.37
N SER A 719 7.82 -3.28 18.16
CA SER A 719 8.36 -2.77 16.94
C SER A 719 8.44 -1.26 17.12
N ALA A 720 9.63 -0.74 17.38
CA ALA A 720 9.92 0.64 17.04
C ALA A 720 9.84 0.75 15.50
N ALA A 721 9.92 -0.38 14.79
CA ALA A 721 9.42 -0.57 13.42
C ALA A 721 7.89 -0.41 13.24
N GLY A 722 7.09 -0.34 14.31
CA GLY A 722 5.63 -0.09 14.29
C GLY A 722 5.23 1.21 14.99
N ARG A 723 6.22 1.99 15.46
CA ARG A 723 6.05 3.35 16.01
C ARG A 723 7.14 4.32 15.55
N LEU A 724 7.86 4.03 14.48
CA LEU A 724 7.97 5.04 13.44
C LEU A 724 6.55 5.20 12.92
N SER A 725 5.74 6.03 13.60
CA SER A 725 4.83 6.85 12.82
C SER A 725 5.70 7.34 11.68
N ALA A 726 5.26 7.15 10.43
CA ALA A 726 5.64 8.08 9.39
C ALA A 726 5.65 9.43 10.11
N ARG A 727 6.85 9.99 10.35
CA ARG A 727 6.95 11.33 10.89
C ARG A 727 6.37 12.10 9.72
N LYS A 728 5.04 12.24 9.73
CA LYS A 728 4.33 13.21 8.92
C LYS A 728 5.19 14.45 9.08
N LEU A 729 5.50 15.10 7.98
CA LEU A 729 5.75 16.53 8.04
C LEU A 729 4.54 17.11 8.76
N THR A 730 4.60 17.16 10.09
CA THR A 730 3.51 17.69 10.89
C THR A 730 3.50 19.18 10.59
N PRO A 731 2.32 19.81 10.51
CA PRO A 731 2.19 21.25 10.35
C PRO A 731 3.09 22.04 11.32
N GLU A 732 3.40 21.46 12.49
CA GLU A 732 4.32 21.99 13.49
C GLU A 732 5.77 22.12 13.01
N ARG A 733 6.32 21.17 12.24
CA ARG A 733 7.69 21.26 11.70
C ARG A 733 7.81 22.34 10.61
N LEU A 734 6.80 22.47 9.75
CA LEU A 734 6.76 23.52 8.72
C LEU A 734 6.51 24.92 9.31
N SER A 735 5.81 25.03 10.43
CA SER A 735 5.64 26.29 11.16
C SER A 735 6.94 26.80 11.83
N ALA A 736 7.88 25.90 12.09
CA ALA A 736 9.19 26.21 12.69
C ALA A 736 10.27 26.57 11.65
N MET A 737 10.01 26.34 10.36
CA MET A 737 10.94 26.68 9.27
C MET A 737 10.93 28.19 9.00
N SER A 738 12.08 28.75 8.66
CA SER A 738 12.19 30.14 8.20
C SER A 738 11.40 30.35 6.89
N SER A 739 11.08 31.59 6.58
CA SER A 739 10.37 31.92 5.32
C SER A 739 11.15 31.48 4.07
N ALA A 740 12.48 31.49 4.14
CA ALA A 740 13.36 31.05 3.06
C ALA A 740 13.32 29.53 2.86
N GLU A 741 13.36 28.75 3.94
CA GLU A 741 13.24 27.28 3.88
C GLU A 741 11.85 26.85 3.39
N ARG A 742 10.80 27.62 3.72
CA ARG A 742 9.44 27.39 3.22
C ARG A 742 9.29 27.71 1.73
N ASP A 743 9.80 28.84 1.28
CA ASP A 743 9.77 29.21 -0.15
C ASP A 743 10.61 28.22 -1.00
N GLN A 744 11.70 27.68 -0.43
CA GLN A 744 12.52 26.65 -1.06
C GLN A 744 11.73 25.34 -1.23
N VAL A 745 11.13 24.78 -0.17
CA VAL A 745 10.30 23.55 -0.26
C VAL A 745 9.09 23.72 -1.19
N LEU A 746 8.47 24.90 -1.21
CA LEU A 746 7.33 25.20 -2.09
C LEU A 746 7.74 25.27 -3.57
N SER A 747 8.96 25.75 -3.87
CA SER A 747 9.51 25.72 -5.22
C SER A 747 9.88 24.30 -5.68
N THR A 748 10.34 23.44 -4.76
CA THR A 748 10.73 22.04 -5.00
C THR A 748 9.54 21.12 -5.35
N LEU A 749 8.33 21.46 -4.90
CA LEU A 749 7.11 20.66 -5.11
C LEU A 749 6.28 21.07 -6.34
N GLY A 750 6.82 21.92 -7.22
CA GLY A 750 6.14 22.35 -8.44
C GLY A 750 4.93 23.26 -8.23
N ALA A 751 4.73 23.78 -7.01
CA ALA A 751 3.64 24.71 -6.72
C ALA A 751 3.93 26.06 -7.38
N ARG A 752 3.23 26.39 -8.47
CA ARG A 752 3.22 27.77 -8.98
C ARG A 752 2.53 28.66 -7.94
N ARG A 753 3.16 29.78 -7.58
CA ARG A 753 2.42 30.95 -7.10
C ARG A 753 1.42 31.31 -8.20
N ILE A 754 0.14 31.07 -7.95
CA ILE A 754 -0.90 31.86 -8.62
C ILE A 754 -0.77 33.23 -7.98
N ASP A 755 -0.28 34.20 -8.77
CA ASP A 755 -0.31 35.59 -8.35
C ASP A 755 -1.74 35.92 -7.90
N ASN A 756 -1.88 36.40 -6.67
CA ASN A 756 -3.12 36.93 -6.14
C ASN A 756 -3.50 38.18 -6.95
N ALA A 757 -4.10 37.96 -8.11
CA ALA A 757 -4.76 38.96 -8.90
C ALA A 757 -6.17 38.44 -9.19
N SER A 758 -7.02 38.44 -8.16
CA SER A 758 -8.34 39.09 -8.19
C SER A 758 -9.33 38.56 -7.14
N PHE A 759 -9.12 38.97 -5.88
CA PHE A 759 -10.10 39.82 -5.20
C PHE A 759 -9.45 41.22 -5.16
N ARG A 760 -9.21 41.93 -6.26
CA ARG A 760 -10.09 42.39 -7.36
C ARG A 760 -9.44 42.26 -8.72
#